data_AF-A0AA38IBN3-F1
#
_entry.id   AF-A0AA38IBN3-F1
#
_cell.length_a   1.000
_cell.length_b   1.000
_cell.length_c   1.000
_cell.angle_alpha   90.00
_cell.angle_beta   90.00
_cell.angle_gamma   90.00
#
_symmetry.space_group_name_H-M   'P 1'
#
loop_
_entity.id
_entity.type
_entity.pdbx_description
1 polymer ?
#
loop_
_entity_poly.entity_id
_entity_poly.type
_entity_poly.pdbx_seq_one_letter_code
_entity_poly.pdbx_strand_id
1 'polypeptide(L)'
;MSDINNENLLPNRIVDLFDKKTILVTGGSGFVGKVLIEKLLRSCTSLEKIYVIIRPKKGKTAEERLQTVLNGSLFDCVKKRYGPDIVKKVQAVPGDVSTPNLGLSLVNRRKLTEETEIIYHSAATVKFEEPLKSTVLLNVRGTKLMLELAKECKKLMVFSYISTAYCHEDQDIVFEKIYTPPADPHQIIALCEWLDDESLSVLTKRLRGRSVNNYTFSKALAETLVAEEMDNLPVIIQRPSAILPIWKEPIPGWTDNVNGPAGLFIGAGKGVIRTMYARPDIFIDCLPVDVVANALILSTACFCIYKKQRVFNLTASEETERMGVTTEKVLEMGRDIINNKVAFNTVLWYPNGSLKQCRIHHYFDFFFFQLVPALMVDAILFIIGSRPFLFKIQKRIWGGYQVLEYYANRKWNFDNECSKVARSFLEPAEKKMFKVDPEGFDSYDYFIQCTLACRRYIMKEPDEDIPAALRRMKMLRYLDMFCKTIFIVGLFYYLCRWVLGSDHLPIKLDLLSQPPNPNIAVGQFKPRWNLLRANWNEYQAEIDQNLGSLNTNMSPESVLSQLNHLIVSAAHNHIGKTKLIPRKTVPWWNVECAEALRKSKRAFNVWKRKKSQDSFIEFKKFRTQTRLIIKRAKQNSWMSFVSTLHSNTPTKAWSENNGVRFSVEKTKCICFSQKSGQLPPPLQLQGINLDYVPQAKFLGVLFDQHLSWKPHIDHLKATCLKILDLLKVLSHPIWGADTQILLRIYRTLLRPKLDYGAVAYSACRPRLLTPLITLQNSALRIALGAFRTSPVISLYSIAKEPPLLFRFKYLQLSFAANTSRNPSNPVLQHVFTDRLTILFDRKRHLIPPISIRLQQDLVTLGVPSFPAILPYEFATPPPWLIPALRPDTTLLQFPKTNTPASAIQTEFHTLQVTCSDSTFLYTDASKSVTGVVGSAVVGPSVRRLLRLPSPASVFTGELYALLQACKIITTMSASKYCICTDSLTSLSALRNIYSTNPLIMQIFEVWTMLSNSGKTVRFIFVPSHTGISGNEEADRAAKEAVESESAAEILLVPAPDAKSLFKQALIQKWQTDWTSTPTALQQIKPEVNCILPLPPDRRDQVVLTRLRLGHTRLTHGYLLNRTSPATC
;
A
#
# COMPACT_ATOMS: atom_id res chain seq x y z
N MET A 1 -17.30 -7.07 -67.66
CA MET A 1 -18.30 -7.95 -68.30
C MET A 1 -17.47 -8.96 -69.08
N SER A 2 -17.19 -10.16 -68.61
CA SER A 2 -18.08 -11.26 -68.20
C SER A 2 -17.25 -12.27 -67.38
N ASP A 3 -17.67 -12.61 -66.16
CA ASP A 3 -17.27 -13.83 -65.40
C ASP A 3 -17.86 -13.89 -63.96
N ILE A 4 -18.93 -13.15 -63.65
CA ILE A 4 -19.45 -13.03 -62.26
C ILE A 4 -20.59 -14.03 -61.93
N ASN A 5 -21.07 -14.84 -62.86
CA ASN A 5 -22.39 -15.49 -62.70
C ASN A 5 -22.44 -16.98 -62.34
N ASN A 6 -21.36 -17.65 -61.87
CA ASN A 6 -21.45 -19.08 -61.52
C ASN A 6 -20.91 -19.52 -60.14
N GLU A 7 -20.43 -18.63 -59.26
CA GLU A 7 -19.96 -19.03 -57.91
C GLU A 7 -21.08 -19.13 -56.83
N ASN A 8 -22.34 -18.81 -57.15
CA ASN A 8 -23.46 -18.70 -56.20
C ASN A 8 -24.30 -19.98 -55.99
N LEU A 9 -23.87 -21.16 -56.45
CA LEU A 9 -24.70 -22.37 -56.49
C LEU A 9 -24.31 -23.51 -55.53
N LEU A 10 -23.26 -23.35 -54.71
CA LEU A 10 -22.90 -24.36 -53.70
C LEU A 10 -23.43 -23.95 -52.31
N PRO A 11 -24.18 -24.81 -51.61
CA PRO A 11 -24.67 -24.52 -50.25
C PRO A 11 -23.49 -24.30 -49.29
N ASN A 12 -23.55 -23.22 -48.51
CA ASN A 12 -22.53 -22.87 -47.53
C ASN A 12 -23.14 -22.93 -46.14
N ARG A 13 -22.89 -24.03 -45.42
CA ARG A 13 -23.56 -24.34 -44.16
C ARG A 13 -23.23 -23.33 -43.07
N ILE A 14 -22.04 -22.72 -43.14
CA ILE A 14 -21.65 -21.66 -42.21
C ILE A 14 -22.49 -20.41 -42.47
N VAL A 15 -22.63 -19.97 -43.72
CA VAL A 15 -23.46 -18.80 -44.06
C VAL A 15 -24.93 -19.07 -43.71
N ASP A 16 -25.45 -20.26 -44.03
CA ASP A 16 -26.82 -20.67 -43.73
C ASP A 16 -27.12 -20.64 -42.23
N LEU A 17 -26.15 -20.99 -41.37
CA LEU A 17 -26.30 -20.92 -39.91
C LEU A 17 -26.58 -19.50 -39.42
N PHE A 18 -25.98 -18.49 -40.04
CA PHE A 18 -26.14 -17.08 -39.65
C PHE A 18 -27.31 -16.39 -40.37
N ASP A 19 -28.00 -17.08 -41.28
CA ASP A 19 -29.15 -16.52 -42.00
C ASP A 19 -30.26 -16.08 -41.03
N LYS A 20 -30.66 -14.81 -41.17
CA LYS A 20 -31.68 -14.16 -40.31
C LYS A 20 -31.41 -14.25 -38.81
N LYS A 21 -30.14 -14.50 -38.41
CA LYS A 21 -29.77 -14.58 -37.00
C LYS A 21 -29.45 -13.23 -36.39
N THR A 22 -29.80 -13.09 -35.10
CA THR A 22 -29.39 -11.95 -34.27
C THR A 22 -28.20 -12.31 -33.40
N ILE A 23 -27.12 -11.54 -33.54
CA ILE A 23 -25.84 -11.80 -32.86
C ILE A 23 -25.57 -10.72 -31.82
N LEU A 24 -25.13 -11.10 -30.63
CA LEU A 24 -24.64 -10.18 -29.60
C LEU A 24 -23.12 -10.32 -29.45
N VAL A 25 -22.40 -9.22 -29.65
CA VAL A 25 -20.94 -9.16 -29.49
C VAL A 25 -20.58 -8.23 -28.34
N THR A 26 -19.96 -8.79 -27.30
CA THR A 26 -19.29 -7.96 -26.29
C THR A 26 -17.84 -7.74 -26.70
N GLY A 27 -17.28 -6.57 -26.40
CA GLY A 27 -15.92 -6.24 -26.86
C GLY A 27 -15.85 -5.94 -28.36
N GLY A 28 -16.98 -5.67 -29.03
CA GLY A 28 -17.03 -5.34 -30.47
C GLY A 28 -16.24 -4.11 -30.88
N SER A 29 -15.94 -3.19 -29.95
CA SER A 29 -15.03 -2.06 -30.21
C SER A 29 -13.54 -2.39 -30.08
N GLY A 30 -13.19 -3.63 -29.69
CA GLY A 30 -11.83 -4.13 -29.55
C GLY A 30 -11.30 -4.77 -30.85
N PHE A 31 -10.02 -5.10 -30.87
CA PHE A 31 -9.31 -5.56 -32.08
C PHE A 31 -9.99 -6.79 -32.74
N VAL A 32 -10.14 -7.89 -32.00
CA VAL A 32 -10.82 -9.12 -32.48
C VAL A 32 -12.28 -8.84 -32.82
N GLY A 33 -12.98 -8.11 -31.95
CA GLY A 33 -14.42 -7.82 -32.13
C GLY A 33 -14.72 -7.05 -33.42
N LYS A 34 -13.87 -6.08 -33.80
CA LYS A 34 -14.04 -5.33 -35.05
C LYS A 34 -13.91 -6.22 -36.29
N VAL A 35 -12.88 -7.06 -36.31
CA VAL A 35 -12.61 -7.96 -37.44
C VAL A 35 -13.68 -9.05 -37.54
N LEU A 36 -14.15 -9.57 -36.41
CA LEU A 36 -15.29 -10.48 -36.36
C LEU A 36 -16.57 -9.84 -36.92
N ILE A 37 -16.90 -8.62 -36.51
CA ILE A 37 -18.09 -7.91 -37.01
C ILE A 37 -17.96 -7.64 -38.51
N GLU A 38 -16.79 -7.15 -38.98
CA GLU A 38 -16.54 -6.94 -40.41
C GLU A 38 -16.72 -8.24 -41.19
N LYS A 39 -16.12 -9.34 -40.71
CA LYS A 39 -16.20 -10.65 -41.36
C LYS A 39 -17.63 -11.17 -41.45
N LEU A 40 -18.41 -11.04 -40.37
CA LEU A 40 -19.83 -11.42 -40.35
C LEU A 40 -20.64 -10.59 -41.35
N LEU A 41 -20.45 -9.27 -41.40
CA LEU A 41 -21.14 -8.42 -42.38
C LEU A 41 -20.73 -8.73 -43.83
N ARG A 42 -19.46 -9.11 -44.06
CA ARG A 42 -18.93 -9.34 -45.40
C ARG A 42 -19.29 -10.71 -45.97
N SER A 43 -19.30 -11.74 -45.13
CA SER A 43 -19.50 -13.13 -45.54
C SER A 43 -20.87 -13.70 -45.17
N CYS A 44 -21.52 -13.21 -44.11
CA CYS A 44 -22.85 -13.67 -43.66
C CYS A 44 -23.88 -12.54 -43.84
N THR A 45 -23.99 -12.00 -45.06
CA THR A 45 -24.76 -10.79 -45.36
C THR A 45 -26.24 -10.90 -45.04
N SER A 46 -26.80 -12.11 -45.02
CA SER A 46 -28.21 -12.38 -44.73
C SER A 46 -28.54 -12.45 -43.23
N LEU A 47 -27.55 -12.28 -42.34
CA LEU A 47 -27.81 -12.08 -40.92
C LEU A 47 -28.77 -10.91 -40.68
N GLU A 48 -29.59 -11.01 -39.64
CA GLU A 48 -30.63 -10.02 -39.34
C GLU A 48 -29.98 -8.74 -38.76
N LYS A 49 -29.27 -8.89 -37.64
CA LYS A 49 -28.68 -7.76 -36.90
C LYS A 49 -27.56 -8.19 -35.96
N ILE A 50 -26.69 -7.24 -35.61
CA ILE A 50 -25.60 -7.41 -34.63
C ILE A 50 -25.74 -6.37 -33.52
N TYR A 51 -25.96 -6.81 -32.29
CA TYR A 51 -25.88 -5.97 -31.09
C TYR A 51 -24.46 -5.89 -30.56
N VAL A 52 -24.02 -4.68 -30.19
CA VAL A 52 -22.72 -4.46 -29.56
C VAL A 52 -22.88 -3.74 -28.23
N ILE A 53 -22.57 -4.43 -27.12
CA ILE A 53 -22.52 -3.78 -25.80
C ILE A 53 -21.29 -2.87 -25.76
N ILE A 54 -21.51 -1.57 -25.62
CA ILE A 54 -20.46 -0.57 -25.64
C ILE A 54 -20.70 0.51 -24.58
N ARG A 55 -19.68 0.75 -23.75
CA ARG A 55 -19.73 1.75 -22.68
C ARG A 55 -19.63 3.19 -23.20
N PRO A 56 -20.35 4.18 -22.65
CA PRO A 56 -20.06 5.58 -22.91
C PRO A 56 -18.66 5.95 -22.38
N LYS A 57 -17.93 6.85 -23.08
CA LYS A 57 -16.55 7.21 -22.69
C LYS A 57 -16.14 8.58 -23.24
N LYS A 58 -15.45 9.39 -22.42
CA LYS A 58 -14.91 10.72 -22.78
C LYS A 58 -15.97 11.65 -23.38
N GLY A 59 -17.15 11.70 -22.77
CA GLY A 59 -18.28 12.52 -23.25
C GLY A 59 -18.98 11.98 -24.50
N LYS A 60 -18.55 10.85 -25.08
CA LYS A 60 -19.23 10.23 -26.22
C LYS A 60 -20.23 9.16 -25.78
N THR A 61 -21.39 9.14 -26.43
CA THR A 61 -22.43 8.12 -26.23
C THR A 61 -22.00 6.75 -26.78
N ALA A 62 -22.74 5.70 -26.42
CA ALA A 62 -22.51 4.36 -26.95
C ALA A 62 -22.58 4.33 -28.50
N GLU A 63 -23.59 5.01 -29.05
CA GLU A 63 -23.84 5.10 -30.49
C GLU A 63 -22.73 5.86 -31.22
N GLU A 64 -22.35 7.05 -30.75
CA GLU A 64 -21.25 7.83 -31.33
C GLU A 64 -19.92 7.06 -31.35
N ARG A 65 -19.68 6.25 -30.31
CA ARG A 65 -18.50 5.38 -30.25
C ARG A 65 -18.58 4.26 -31.27
N LEU A 66 -19.75 3.64 -31.46
CA LEU A 66 -19.95 2.62 -32.49
C LEU A 66 -19.77 3.21 -33.90
N GLN A 67 -20.36 4.38 -34.17
CA GLN A 67 -20.18 5.07 -35.45
C GLN A 67 -18.71 5.39 -35.73
N THR A 68 -17.94 5.78 -34.70
CA THR A 68 -16.48 5.95 -34.85
C THR A 68 -15.77 4.65 -35.25
N VAL A 69 -16.25 3.50 -34.80
CA VAL A 69 -15.70 2.18 -35.18
C VAL A 69 -16.07 1.83 -36.62
N LEU A 70 -17.34 1.99 -37.02
CA LEU A 70 -17.86 1.65 -38.34
C LEU A 70 -17.36 2.59 -39.46
N ASN A 71 -16.97 3.82 -39.11
CA ASN A 71 -16.32 4.77 -40.01
C ASN A 71 -14.82 4.49 -40.21
N GLY A 72 -14.24 3.53 -39.48
CA GLY A 72 -12.84 3.14 -39.65
C GLY A 72 -12.58 2.40 -40.97
N SER A 73 -11.32 2.47 -41.44
CA SER A 73 -10.89 1.90 -42.72
C SER A 73 -11.19 0.42 -42.90
N LEU A 74 -11.20 -0.36 -41.81
CA LEU A 74 -11.53 -1.78 -41.81
C LEU A 74 -12.87 -2.08 -42.49
N PHE A 75 -13.88 -1.23 -42.27
CA PHE A 75 -15.24 -1.44 -42.80
C PHE A 75 -15.42 -0.90 -44.23
N ASP A 76 -14.40 -0.26 -44.81
CA ASP A 76 -14.54 0.32 -46.15
C ASP A 76 -14.72 -0.75 -47.23
N CYS A 77 -14.12 -1.93 -47.05
CA CYS A 77 -14.30 -3.07 -47.95
C CYS A 77 -15.77 -3.50 -48.02
N VAL A 78 -16.40 -3.75 -46.86
CA VAL A 78 -17.80 -4.19 -46.80
C VAL A 78 -18.77 -3.09 -47.28
N LYS A 79 -18.51 -1.82 -46.95
CA LYS A 79 -19.30 -0.67 -47.43
C LYS A 79 -19.21 -0.48 -48.95
N LYS A 80 -18.02 -0.66 -49.54
CA LYS A 80 -17.83 -0.58 -51.00
C LYS A 80 -18.53 -1.74 -51.72
N ARG A 81 -18.53 -2.94 -51.13
CA ARG A 81 -19.09 -4.15 -51.74
C ARG A 81 -20.62 -4.20 -51.69
N TYR A 82 -21.24 -3.77 -50.59
CA TYR A 82 -22.69 -3.94 -50.36
C TYR A 82 -23.44 -2.62 -50.11
N GLY A 83 -22.76 -1.48 -50.22
CA GLY A 83 -23.31 -0.16 -49.90
C GLY A 83 -23.14 0.23 -48.43
N PRO A 84 -23.25 1.53 -48.10
CA PRO A 84 -23.05 2.04 -46.75
C PRO A 84 -24.10 1.54 -45.76
N ASP A 85 -25.26 1.08 -46.24
CA ASP A 85 -26.37 0.65 -45.39
C ASP A 85 -26.12 -0.71 -44.71
N ILE A 86 -25.16 -1.50 -45.18
CA ILE A 86 -24.83 -2.81 -44.57
C ILE A 86 -24.43 -2.66 -43.09
N VAL A 87 -23.76 -1.56 -42.72
CA VAL A 87 -23.34 -1.33 -41.33
C VAL A 87 -24.50 -0.89 -40.42
N LYS A 88 -25.67 -0.49 -40.96
CA LYS A 88 -26.88 -0.21 -40.17
C LYS A 88 -27.42 -1.45 -39.45
N LYS A 89 -27.01 -2.65 -39.88
CA LYS A 89 -27.27 -3.91 -39.17
C LYS A 89 -26.59 -3.99 -37.81
N VAL A 90 -25.57 -3.16 -37.55
CA VAL A 90 -24.86 -3.12 -36.26
C VAL A 90 -25.45 -2.03 -35.37
N GLN A 91 -25.99 -2.40 -34.21
CA GLN A 91 -26.65 -1.48 -33.28
C GLN A 91 -25.90 -1.43 -31.94
N ALA A 92 -25.67 -0.23 -31.42
CA ALA A 92 -25.05 -0.08 -30.10
C ALA A 92 -26.06 -0.34 -29.00
N VAL A 93 -25.63 -1.06 -27.97
CA VAL A 93 -26.37 -1.20 -26.72
C VAL A 93 -25.53 -0.56 -25.60
N PRO A 94 -25.97 0.57 -25.01
CA PRO A 94 -25.29 1.16 -23.87
C PRO A 94 -25.20 0.16 -22.72
N GLY A 95 -23.97 -0.17 -22.30
CA GLY A 95 -23.71 -1.09 -21.19
C GLY A 95 -22.22 -1.24 -20.90
N ASP A 96 -21.91 -1.78 -19.71
CA ASP A 96 -20.55 -2.10 -19.28
C ASP A 96 -20.56 -3.46 -18.55
N VAL A 97 -19.87 -4.45 -19.12
CA VAL A 97 -19.82 -5.80 -18.54
C VAL A 97 -19.23 -5.83 -17.13
N SER A 98 -18.45 -4.81 -16.75
CA SER A 98 -17.87 -4.72 -15.42
C SER A 98 -18.84 -4.19 -14.37
N THR A 99 -20.03 -3.69 -14.72
CA THR A 99 -21.00 -3.17 -13.74
C THR A 99 -22.12 -4.18 -13.46
N PRO A 100 -22.77 -4.11 -12.28
CA PRO A 100 -23.94 -4.94 -12.00
C PRO A 100 -25.01 -4.80 -13.08
N ASN A 101 -25.70 -5.89 -13.41
CA ASN A 101 -26.67 -5.95 -14.51
C ASN A 101 -26.11 -5.51 -15.87
N LEU A 102 -24.78 -5.63 -16.07
CA LEU A 102 -24.08 -5.23 -17.31
C LEU A 102 -24.27 -3.74 -17.68
N GLY A 103 -24.74 -2.92 -16.74
CA GLY A 103 -25.09 -1.52 -16.98
C GLY A 103 -26.26 -1.33 -17.97
N LEU A 104 -27.06 -2.38 -18.20
CA LEU A 104 -28.18 -2.35 -19.14
C LEU A 104 -29.41 -1.71 -18.48
N SER A 105 -30.16 -0.94 -19.27
CA SER A 105 -31.54 -0.58 -18.91
C SER A 105 -32.45 -1.81 -19.01
N LEU A 106 -33.58 -1.80 -18.31
CA LEU A 106 -34.58 -2.88 -18.39
C LEU A 106 -35.05 -3.12 -19.84
N VAL A 107 -35.24 -2.03 -20.61
CA VAL A 107 -35.63 -2.08 -22.02
C VAL A 107 -34.56 -2.78 -22.86
N ASN A 108 -33.30 -2.40 -22.69
CA ASN A 108 -32.19 -3.01 -23.44
C ASN A 108 -31.99 -4.48 -23.06
N ARG A 109 -32.11 -4.82 -21.78
CA ARG A 109 -32.01 -6.21 -21.31
C ARG A 109 -33.10 -7.06 -21.94
N ARG A 110 -34.37 -6.61 -21.88
CA ARG A 110 -35.51 -7.31 -22.48
C ARG A 110 -35.30 -7.53 -23.98
N LYS A 111 -34.92 -6.48 -24.69
CA LYS A 111 -34.61 -6.53 -26.13
C LYS A 111 -33.54 -7.58 -26.44
N LEU A 112 -32.42 -7.58 -25.71
CA LEU A 112 -31.37 -8.58 -25.88
C LEU A 112 -31.87 -10.01 -25.60
N THR A 113 -32.64 -10.22 -24.52
CA THR A 113 -33.13 -11.55 -24.13
C THR A 113 -34.20 -12.12 -25.06
N GLU A 114 -34.97 -11.27 -25.74
CA GLU A 114 -36.03 -11.71 -26.67
C GLU A 114 -35.48 -12.03 -28.07
N GLU A 115 -34.42 -11.35 -28.49
CA GLU A 115 -33.95 -11.38 -29.88
C GLU A 115 -32.63 -12.15 -30.08
N THR A 116 -31.73 -12.19 -29.10
CA THR A 116 -30.37 -12.73 -29.30
C THR A 116 -30.35 -14.25 -29.43
N GLU A 117 -29.69 -14.73 -30.48
CA GLU A 117 -29.51 -16.18 -30.75
C GLU A 117 -28.06 -16.63 -30.57
N ILE A 118 -27.08 -15.80 -30.94
CA ILE A 118 -25.66 -16.13 -30.85
C ILE A 118 -24.93 -15.07 -30.04
N ILE A 119 -24.18 -15.48 -29.03
CA ILE A 119 -23.38 -14.55 -28.19
C ILE A 119 -21.90 -14.82 -28.41
N TYR A 120 -21.14 -13.78 -28.79
CA TYR A 120 -19.68 -13.78 -28.74
C TYR A 120 -19.20 -12.90 -27.57
N HIS A 121 -18.72 -13.55 -26.51
CA HIS A 121 -18.21 -12.87 -25.33
C HIS A 121 -16.69 -12.61 -25.43
N SER A 122 -16.30 -11.51 -26.11
CA SER A 122 -14.90 -11.10 -26.28
C SER A 122 -14.46 -9.96 -25.34
N ALA A 123 -15.35 -9.39 -24.52
CA ALA A 123 -14.99 -8.29 -23.63
C ALA A 123 -14.02 -8.76 -22.54
N ALA A 124 -12.80 -8.21 -22.56
CA ALA A 124 -11.79 -8.42 -21.54
C ALA A 124 -10.85 -7.21 -21.45
N THR A 125 -10.19 -7.03 -20.30
CA THR A 125 -8.94 -6.26 -20.27
C THR A 125 -7.78 -7.19 -20.57
N VAL A 126 -6.96 -6.81 -21.54
CA VAL A 126 -5.75 -7.53 -21.99
C VAL A 126 -4.48 -6.83 -21.50
N LYS A 127 -4.60 -5.90 -20.54
CA LYS A 127 -3.46 -5.20 -19.95
C LYS A 127 -2.91 -6.02 -18.79
N PHE A 128 -1.72 -6.58 -18.98
CA PHE A 128 -1.09 -7.45 -17.98
C PHE A 128 -0.73 -6.75 -16.66
N GLU A 129 -0.54 -5.42 -16.68
CA GLU A 129 -0.23 -4.59 -15.50
C GLU A 129 -1.47 -4.12 -14.73
N GLU A 130 -2.68 -4.41 -15.20
CA GLU A 130 -3.90 -3.89 -14.60
C GLU A 130 -4.18 -4.54 -13.23
N PRO A 131 -4.58 -3.76 -12.18
CA PRO A 131 -4.80 -4.30 -10.84
C PRO A 131 -5.76 -5.49 -10.80
N LEU A 132 -5.57 -6.39 -9.82
CA LEU A 132 -6.35 -7.62 -9.72
C LEU A 132 -7.85 -7.36 -9.67
N LYS A 133 -8.29 -6.38 -8.87
CA LYS A 133 -9.72 -6.02 -8.72
C LYS A 133 -10.35 -5.67 -10.07
N SER A 134 -9.80 -4.70 -10.79
CA SER A 134 -10.31 -4.29 -12.11
C SER A 134 -10.36 -5.46 -13.09
N THR A 135 -9.32 -6.29 -13.11
CA THR A 135 -9.22 -7.44 -14.01
C THR A 135 -10.26 -8.51 -13.66
N VAL A 136 -10.45 -8.85 -12.38
CA VAL A 136 -11.46 -9.82 -11.92
C VAL A 136 -12.88 -9.31 -12.17
N LEU A 137 -13.17 -8.05 -11.84
CA LEU A 137 -14.52 -7.50 -12.00
C LEU A 137 -14.95 -7.42 -13.48
N LEU A 138 -14.00 -7.19 -14.39
CA LEU A 138 -14.27 -7.16 -15.82
C LEU A 138 -14.27 -8.56 -16.44
N ASN A 139 -13.19 -9.33 -16.27
CA ASN A 139 -12.99 -10.59 -16.97
C ASN A 139 -13.71 -11.78 -16.33
N VAL A 140 -13.98 -11.76 -15.01
CA VAL A 140 -14.56 -12.90 -14.27
C VAL A 140 -16.01 -12.60 -13.91
N ARG A 141 -16.26 -11.52 -13.15
CA ARG A 141 -17.64 -11.12 -12.81
C ARG A 141 -18.43 -10.72 -14.06
N GLY A 142 -17.81 -10.02 -15.01
CA GLY A 142 -18.47 -9.68 -16.27
C GLY A 142 -18.89 -10.92 -17.08
N THR A 143 -18.06 -11.97 -17.09
CA THR A 143 -18.43 -13.26 -17.69
C THR A 143 -19.58 -13.92 -16.94
N LYS A 144 -19.56 -13.91 -15.59
CA LYS A 144 -20.70 -14.39 -14.79
C LYS A 144 -22.01 -13.72 -15.18
N LEU A 145 -22.02 -12.38 -15.23
CA LEU A 145 -23.21 -11.60 -15.57
C LEU A 145 -23.67 -11.82 -17.03
N MET A 146 -22.73 -12.06 -17.95
CA MET A 146 -23.07 -12.41 -19.34
C MET A 146 -23.67 -13.81 -19.46
N LEU A 147 -23.21 -14.77 -18.65
CA LEU A 147 -23.84 -16.11 -18.57
C LEU A 147 -25.25 -16.00 -17.97
N GLU A 148 -25.46 -15.17 -16.94
CA GLU A 148 -26.79 -14.89 -16.39
C GLU A 148 -27.73 -14.28 -17.44
N LEU A 149 -27.26 -13.32 -18.25
CA LEU A 149 -28.03 -12.78 -19.38
C LEU A 149 -28.34 -13.88 -20.41
N ALA A 150 -27.38 -14.76 -20.71
CA ALA A 150 -27.55 -15.85 -21.66
C ALA A 150 -28.64 -16.85 -21.22
N LYS A 151 -28.78 -17.11 -19.91
CA LYS A 151 -29.88 -17.92 -19.36
C LYS A 151 -31.26 -17.32 -19.62
N GLU A 152 -31.35 -16.00 -19.72
CA GLU A 152 -32.61 -15.30 -19.99
C GLU A 152 -32.92 -15.20 -21.50
N CYS A 153 -31.95 -15.50 -22.37
CA CYS A 153 -32.13 -15.43 -23.82
C CYS A 153 -33.03 -16.57 -24.34
N LYS A 154 -34.21 -16.23 -24.84
CA LYS A 154 -35.25 -17.19 -25.25
C LYS A 154 -34.88 -18.04 -26.48
N LYS A 155 -33.92 -17.59 -27.29
CA LYS A 155 -33.55 -18.20 -28.58
C LYS A 155 -32.07 -18.58 -28.65
N LEU A 156 -31.39 -18.67 -27.51
CA LEU A 156 -29.94 -18.88 -27.48
C LEU A 156 -29.54 -20.21 -28.15
N MET A 157 -28.80 -20.12 -29.24
CA MET A 157 -28.20 -21.25 -29.95
C MET A 157 -26.81 -21.60 -29.41
N VAL A 158 -26.01 -20.58 -29.09
CA VAL A 158 -24.65 -20.74 -28.56
C VAL A 158 -24.15 -19.49 -27.87
N PHE A 159 -23.45 -19.69 -26.75
CA PHE A 159 -22.62 -18.70 -26.09
C PHE A 159 -21.14 -19.05 -26.28
N SER A 160 -20.46 -18.31 -27.14
CA SER A 160 -19.03 -18.42 -27.38
C SER A 160 -18.25 -17.55 -26.38
N TYR A 161 -17.48 -18.20 -25.51
CA TYR A 161 -16.53 -17.54 -24.62
C TYR A 161 -15.14 -17.48 -25.23
N ILE A 162 -14.62 -16.26 -25.45
CA ILE A 162 -13.25 -16.07 -25.94
C ILE A 162 -12.29 -15.96 -24.75
N SER A 163 -11.50 -17.01 -24.55
CA SER A 163 -10.46 -17.13 -23.53
C SER A 163 -9.08 -16.81 -24.11
N THR A 164 -8.03 -17.50 -23.68
CA THR A 164 -6.67 -17.45 -24.23
C THR A 164 -5.98 -18.80 -24.05
N ALA A 165 -5.14 -19.19 -25.01
CA ALA A 165 -4.37 -20.43 -24.92
C ALA A 165 -3.44 -20.45 -23.69
N TYR A 166 -3.00 -19.29 -23.22
CA TYR A 166 -2.05 -19.13 -22.12
C TYR A 166 -2.69 -19.08 -20.72
N CYS A 167 -3.95 -19.48 -20.53
CA CYS A 167 -4.59 -19.36 -19.21
C CYS A 167 -4.20 -20.46 -18.21
N HIS A 168 -3.71 -21.61 -18.67
CA HIS A 168 -3.27 -22.76 -17.86
C HIS A 168 -1.75 -22.95 -17.95
N GLU A 169 -1.01 -21.97 -17.45
CA GLU A 169 0.45 -21.84 -17.58
C GLU A 169 1.26 -22.93 -16.85
N ASP A 170 0.62 -23.65 -15.93
CA ASP A 170 1.18 -24.75 -15.15
C ASP A 170 1.21 -26.07 -15.90
N GLN A 171 0.56 -26.15 -17.06
CA GLN A 171 0.52 -27.34 -17.90
C GLN A 171 1.66 -27.32 -18.92
N ASP A 172 2.34 -28.47 -19.10
CA ASP A 172 3.38 -28.60 -20.12
C ASP A 172 2.79 -28.72 -21.54
N ILE A 173 1.62 -29.36 -21.64
CA ILE A 173 0.80 -29.41 -22.85
C ILE A 173 -0.61 -28.98 -22.47
N VAL A 174 -1.11 -27.94 -23.14
CA VAL A 174 -2.48 -27.46 -22.92
C VAL A 174 -3.41 -28.16 -23.90
N PHE A 175 -4.12 -29.18 -23.42
CA PHE A 175 -5.20 -29.90 -24.10
C PHE A 175 -6.52 -29.12 -24.16
N GLU A 176 -7.36 -29.46 -25.14
CA GLU A 176 -8.72 -28.95 -25.32
C GLU A 176 -9.72 -29.56 -24.32
N LYS A 177 -9.47 -29.35 -23.03
CA LYS A 177 -10.31 -29.80 -21.92
C LYS A 177 -10.55 -28.70 -20.89
N ILE A 178 -11.48 -28.96 -19.97
CA ILE A 178 -11.69 -28.16 -18.77
C ILE A 178 -10.62 -28.52 -17.74
N TYR A 179 -10.03 -27.49 -17.13
CA TYR A 179 -9.01 -27.64 -16.08
C TYR A 179 -9.58 -27.29 -14.72
N THR A 180 -8.91 -27.77 -13.67
CA THR A 180 -9.25 -27.39 -12.30
C THR A 180 -8.98 -25.90 -12.09
N PRO A 181 -9.92 -25.13 -11.50
CA PRO A 181 -9.72 -23.71 -11.23
C PRO A 181 -8.48 -23.44 -10.37
N PRO A 182 -7.72 -22.36 -10.63
CA PRO A 182 -6.62 -21.95 -9.76
C PRO A 182 -7.09 -21.42 -8.39
N ALA A 183 -8.35 -20.96 -8.30
CA ALA A 183 -9.06 -20.59 -7.08
C ALA A 183 -10.57 -20.59 -7.33
N ASP A 184 -11.40 -20.59 -6.28
CA ASP A 184 -12.85 -20.46 -6.42
C ASP A 184 -13.22 -19.08 -7.00
N PRO A 185 -13.80 -19.00 -8.22
CA PRO A 185 -14.08 -17.74 -8.88
C PRO A 185 -15.12 -16.88 -8.14
N HIS A 186 -16.09 -17.49 -7.45
CA HIS A 186 -17.10 -16.76 -6.69
C HIS A 186 -16.49 -16.10 -5.45
N GLN A 187 -15.59 -16.79 -4.76
CA GLN A 187 -14.89 -16.23 -3.60
C GLN A 187 -13.94 -15.10 -4.01
N ILE A 188 -13.25 -15.23 -5.14
CA ILE A 188 -12.36 -14.18 -5.65
C ILE A 188 -13.16 -12.94 -6.05
N ILE A 189 -14.32 -13.09 -6.69
CA ILE A 189 -15.23 -11.96 -6.96
C ILE A 189 -15.62 -11.26 -5.65
N ALA A 190 -16.12 -12.01 -4.66
CA ALA A 190 -16.55 -11.46 -3.37
C ALA A 190 -15.41 -10.72 -2.64
N LEU A 191 -14.20 -11.28 -2.69
CA LEU A 191 -13.00 -10.68 -2.10
C LEU A 191 -12.65 -9.35 -2.78
N CYS A 192 -12.66 -9.32 -4.11
CA CYS A 192 -12.39 -8.12 -4.90
C CYS A 192 -13.45 -7.04 -4.68
N GLU A 193 -14.71 -7.40 -4.49
CA GLU A 193 -15.78 -6.45 -4.16
C GLU A 193 -15.61 -5.86 -2.76
N TRP A 194 -15.16 -6.67 -1.80
CA TRP A 194 -15.10 -6.28 -0.40
C TRP A 194 -13.84 -5.48 -0.01
N LEU A 195 -12.67 -5.86 -0.54
CA LEU A 195 -11.40 -5.20 -0.20
C LEU A 195 -11.18 -3.92 -1.01
N ASP A 196 -10.53 -2.95 -0.38
CA ASP A 196 -9.93 -1.80 -1.06
C ASP A 196 -8.67 -2.23 -1.86
N ASP A 197 -8.26 -1.40 -2.82
CA ASP A 197 -7.17 -1.71 -3.73
C ASP A 197 -5.82 -1.90 -3.01
N GLU A 198 -5.58 -1.16 -1.93
CA GLU A 198 -4.32 -1.24 -1.15
C GLU A 198 -4.26 -2.59 -0.44
N SER A 199 -5.31 -2.97 0.29
CA SER A 199 -5.42 -4.27 0.96
C SER A 199 -5.30 -5.43 -0.02
N LEU A 200 -5.95 -5.34 -1.18
CA LEU A 200 -5.91 -6.40 -2.19
C LEU A 200 -4.52 -6.51 -2.85
N SER A 201 -3.81 -5.39 -3.04
CA SER A 201 -2.46 -5.40 -3.63
C SER A 201 -1.48 -6.26 -2.82
N VAL A 202 -1.60 -6.25 -1.48
CA VAL A 202 -0.78 -7.06 -0.58
C VAL A 202 -1.07 -8.57 -0.73
N LEU A 203 -2.33 -8.92 -1.01
CA LEU A 203 -2.78 -10.30 -1.17
C LEU A 203 -2.60 -10.83 -2.60
N THR A 204 -2.51 -9.96 -3.60
CA THR A 204 -2.57 -10.29 -5.04
C THR A 204 -1.57 -11.38 -5.43
N LYS A 205 -0.31 -11.28 -4.96
CA LYS A 205 0.73 -12.29 -5.27
C LYS A 205 0.40 -13.67 -4.69
N ARG A 206 -0.27 -13.73 -3.53
CA ARG A 206 -0.68 -15.01 -2.92
C ARG A 206 -1.93 -15.58 -3.58
N LEU A 207 -2.92 -14.73 -3.89
CA LEU A 207 -4.18 -15.16 -4.53
C LEU A 207 -3.95 -15.76 -5.91
N ARG A 208 -3.00 -15.19 -6.68
CA ARG A 208 -2.65 -15.69 -8.00
C ARG A 208 -1.93 -17.03 -8.00
N GLY A 209 -1.40 -17.46 -6.85
CA GLY A 209 -0.62 -18.69 -6.73
C GLY A 209 0.50 -18.75 -7.77
N ARG A 210 0.36 -19.66 -8.74
CA ARG A 210 1.35 -19.93 -9.79
C ARG A 210 1.17 -19.09 -11.07
N SER A 211 0.06 -18.37 -11.24
CA SER A 211 -0.19 -17.58 -12.46
C SER A 211 0.73 -16.37 -12.58
N VAL A 212 1.31 -16.18 -13.77
CA VAL A 212 2.36 -15.20 -14.10
C VAL A 212 1.85 -13.78 -14.17
N ASN A 213 0.59 -13.56 -14.55
CA ASN A 213 -0.04 -12.25 -14.54
C ASN A 213 -1.53 -12.30 -14.15
N ASN A 214 -2.12 -11.13 -13.93
CA ASN A 214 -3.52 -11.02 -13.51
C ASN A 214 -4.49 -11.43 -14.64
N TYR A 215 -4.09 -11.27 -15.90
CA TYR A 215 -4.92 -11.57 -17.07
C TYR A 215 -5.14 -13.07 -17.22
N THR A 216 -4.07 -13.87 -17.26
CA THR A 216 -4.16 -15.33 -17.42
C THR A 216 -4.88 -15.97 -16.23
N PHE A 217 -4.59 -15.51 -15.00
CA PHE A 217 -5.34 -15.88 -13.80
C PHE A 217 -6.85 -15.62 -13.95
N SER A 218 -7.23 -14.41 -14.41
CA SER A 218 -8.64 -14.07 -14.59
C SER A 218 -9.34 -14.88 -15.68
N LYS A 219 -8.63 -15.24 -16.76
CA LYS A 219 -9.18 -16.07 -17.83
C LYS A 219 -9.43 -17.50 -17.35
N ALA A 220 -8.51 -18.08 -16.58
CA ALA A 220 -8.71 -19.40 -15.97
C ALA A 220 -9.91 -19.42 -14.99
N LEU A 221 -10.07 -18.37 -14.17
CA LEU A 221 -11.25 -18.23 -13.29
C LEU A 221 -12.56 -18.10 -14.08
N ALA A 222 -12.56 -17.33 -15.16
CA ALA A 222 -13.74 -17.14 -15.98
C ALA A 222 -14.11 -18.40 -16.78
N GLU A 223 -13.13 -19.18 -17.26
CA GLU A 223 -13.40 -20.50 -17.84
C GLU A 223 -14.09 -21.43 -16.87
N THR A 224 -13.79 -21.34 -15.58
CA THR A 224 -14.44 -22.15 -14.54
C THR A 224 -15.93 -21.83 -14.46
N LEU A 225 -16.29 -20.54 -14.45
CA LEU A 225 -17.69 -20.11 -14.47
C LEU A 225 -18.42 -20.55 -15.74
N VAL A 226 -17.73 -20.55 -16.89
CA VAL A 226 -18.31 -21.04 -18.15
C VAL A 226 -18.50 -22.56 -18.09
N ALA A 227 -17.55 -23.30 -17.53
CA ALA A 227 -17.62 -24.74 -17.35
C ALA A 227 -18.76 -25.16 -16.41
N GLU A 228 -19.00 -24.41 -15.34
CA GLU A 228 -20.15 -24.61 -14.42
C GLU A 228 -21.51 -24.53 -15.13
N GLU A 229 -21.59 -23.83 -16.28
CA GLU A 229 -22.81 -23.66 -17.06
C GLU A 229 -22.88 -24.55 -18.30
N MET A 230 -21.87 -25.40 -18.55
CA MET A 230 -21.84 -26.28 -19.74
C MET A 230 -23.03 -27.25 -19.79
N ASP A 231 -23.54 -27.68 -18.64
CA ASP A 231 -24.68 -28.59 -18.58
C ASP A 231 -26.03 -27.87 -18.78
N ASN A 232 -26.09 -26.56 -18.48
CA ASN A 232 -27.32 -25.77 -18.52
C ASN A 232 -27.47 -24.93 -19.79
N LEU A 233 -26.36 -24.58 -20.44
CA LEU A 233 -26.32 -23.68 -21.59
C LEU A 233 -25.50 -24.28 -22.74
N PRO A 234 -25.85 -23.95 -24.00
CA PRO A 234 -25.01 -24.27 -25.15
C PRO A 234 -23.78 -23.36 -25.19
N VAL A 235 -22.80 -23.61 -24.34
CA VAL A 235 -21.57 -22.79 -24.23
C VAL A 235 -20.36 -23.50 -24.83
N ILE A 236 -19.48 -22.71 -25.46
CA ILE A 236 -18.16 -23.16 -25.94
C ILE A 236 -17.05 -22.21 -25.46
N ILE A 237 -15.84 -22.75 -25.30
CA ILE A 237 -14.63 -22.02 -24.94
C ILE A 237 -13.68 -22.03 -26.13
N GLN A 238 -13.29 -20.84 -26.59
CA GLN A 238 -12.35 -20.65 -27.69
C GLN A 238 -11.10 -19.95 -27.16
N ARG A 239 -9.93 -20.59 -27.27
CA ARG A 239 -8.64 -20.15 -26.70
C ARG A 239 -7.68 -19.72 -27.80
N PRO A 240 -7.74 -18.47 -28.28
CA PRO A 240 -6.73 -17.94 -29.20
C PRO A 240 -5.36 -17.78 -28.54
N SER A 241 -4.32 -17.98 -29.34
CA SER A 241 -2.93 -17.61 -29.02
C SER A 241 -2.67 -16.11 -29.21
N ALA A 242 -1.40 -15.69 -29.32
CA ALA A 242 -1.07 -14.28 -29.49
C ALA A 242 -1.57 -13.76 -30.85
N ILE A 243 -2.30 -12.64 -30.84
CA ILE A 243 -3.00 -12.18 -32.04
C ILE A 243 -2.17 -11.12 -32.78
N LEU A 244 -1.99 -11.32 -34.09
CA LEU A 244 -1.23 -10.45 -35.00
C LEU A 244 -2.14 -9.64 -35.94
N PRO A 245 -1.60 -8.65 -36.67
CA PRO A 245 -2.34 -7.93 -37.71
C PRO A 245 -2.94 -8.85 -38.79
N ILE A 246 -3.90 -8.32 -39.55
CA ILE A 246 -4.59 -9.08 -40.60
C ILE A 246 -3.59 -9.65 -41.60
N TRP A 247 -3.73 -10.93 -41.95
CA TRP A 247 -2.92 -11.52 -43.01
C TRP A 247 -3.49 -11.19 -44.39
N LYS A 248 -4.75 -11.55 -44.66
CA LYS A 248 -5.29 -11.53 -46.02
C LYS A 248 -6.47 -10.59 -46.19
N GLU A 249 -7.46 -10.63 -45.30
CA GLU A 249 -8.73 -9.93 -45.52
C GLU A 249 -9.29 -9.22 -44.28
N PRO A 250 -10.01 -8.08 -44.45
CA PRO A 250 -10.22 -7.36 -45.71
C PRO A 250 -9.05 -6.47 -46.14
N ILE A 251 -8.10 -6.18 -45.24
CA ILE A 251 -6.97 -5.28 -45.50
C ILE A 251 -5.68 -5.91 -44.95
N PRO A 252 -4.79 -6.44 -45.81
CA PRO A 252 -3.51 -7.01 -45.40
C PRO A 252 -2.70 -6.07 -44.49
N GLY A 253 -2.12 -6.63 -43.44
CA GLY A 253 -1.32 -5.93 -42.43
C GLY A 253 -2.11 -5.05 -41.46
N TRP A 254 -3.42 -4.86 -41.63
CA TRP A 254 -4.18 -3.89 -40.85
C TRP A 254 -4.15 -4.17 -39.33
N THR A 255 -3.89 -3.11 -38.57
CA THR A 255 -4.00 -3.05 -37.11
C THR A 255 -4.28 -1.60 -36.69
N ASP A 256 -5.04 -1.44 -35.61
CA ASP A 256 -5.43 -0.14 -35.06
C ASP A 256 -4.91 0.10 -33.64
N ASN A 257 -4.07 -0.80 -33.13
CA ASN A 257 -3.56 -0.74 -31.77
C ASN A 257 -2.07 -1.11 -31.70
N VAL A 258 -1.39 -0.48 -30.76
CA VAL A 258 0.05 -0.67 -30.46
C VAL A 258 0.26 -1.63 -29.29
N ASN A 259 -0.73 -2.46 -28.96
CA ASN A 259 -0.60 -3.37 -27.83
C ASN A 259 0.02 -4.70 -28.30
N GLY A 260 0.75 -5.38 -27.42
CA GLY A 260 1.34 -6.69 -27.73
C GLY A 260 2.40 -6.63 -28.85
N PRO A 261 2.43 -7.62 -29.77
CA PRO A 261 3.47 -7.74 -30.80
C PRO A 261 3.61 -6.51 -31.72
N ALA A 262 2.52 -5.83 -32.08
CA ALA A 262 2.57 -4.65 -32.94
C ALA A 262 3.37 -3.49 -32.30
N GLY A 263 3.22 -3.27 -30.99
CA GLY A 263 3.98 -2.26 -30.26
C GLY A 263 5.47 -2.61 -30.16
N LEU A 264 5.78 -3.89 -29.98
CA LEU A 264 7.16 -4.38 -29.95
C LEU A 264 7.84 -4.16 -31.31
N PHE A 265 7.14 -4.52 -32.39
CA PHE A 265 7.59 -4.33 -33.76
C PHE A 265 7.90 -2.85 -34.08
N ILE A 266 6.98 -1.94 -33.77
CA ILE A 266 7.18 -0.49 -33.98
C ILE A 266 8.33 0.04 -33.09
N GLY A 267 8.40 -0.39 -31.83
CA GLY A 267 9.44 0.04 -30.90
C GLY A 267 10.84 -0.39 -31.35
N ALA A 268 10.98 -1.62 -31.83
CA ALA A 268 12.21 -2.12 -32.43
C ALA A 268 12.53 -1.39 -33.74
N GLY A 269 11.56 -1.24 -34.64
CA GLY A 269 11.74 -0.57 -35.95
C GLY A 269 12.06 0.93 -35.86
N LYS A 270 11.70 1.61 -34.76
CA LYS A 270 12.11 3.00 -34.49
C LYS A 270 13.43 3.11 -33.72
N GLY A 271 14.08 1.99 -33.40
CA GLY A 271 15.33 1.94 -32.65
C GLY A 271 15.19 2.31 -31.17
N VAL A 272 13.97 2.28 -30.63
CA VAL A 272 13.71 2.56 -29.20
C VAL A 272 14.00 1.31 -28.36
N ILE A 273 13.69 0.13 -28.90
CA ILE A 273 14.01 -1.18 -28.31
C ILE A 273 15.26 -1.72 -29.01
N ARG A 274 16.34 -1.93 -28.25
CA ARG A 274 17.67 -2.31 -28.78
C ARG A 274 18.22 -3.61 -28.21
N THR A 275 17.62 -4.12 -27.15
CA THR A 275 18.01 -5.37 -26.51
C THR A 275 16.79 -5.98 -25.86
N MET A 276 16.68 -7.29 -25.94
CA MET A 276 15.68 -8.10 -25.25
C MET A 276 16.31 -9.42 -24.82
N TYR A 277 15.99 -9.90 -23.62
CA TYR A 277 16.33 -11.25 -23.23
C TYR A 277 15.20 -12.22 -23.64
N ALA A 278 15.51 -13.06 -24.63
CA ALA A 278 14.61 -14.03 -25.23
C ALA A 278 15.42 -15.16 -25.87
N ARG A 279 14.81 -16.34 -26.00
CA ARG A 279 15.44 -17.46 -26.71
C ARG A 279 15.27 -17.31 -28.22
N PRO A 280 16.36 -17.39 -29.01
CA PRO A 280 16.30 -17.20 -30.46
C PRO A 280 15.59 -18.35 -31.18
N ASP A 281 15.65 -19.56 -30.61
CA ASP A 281 15.23 -20.83 -31.19
C ASP A 281 13.75 -21.21 -30.91
N ILE A 282 13.00 -20.36 -30.20
CA ILE A 282 11.58 -20.61 -29.91
C ILE A 282 10.69 -20.17 -31.08
N PHE A 283 9.70 -21.00 -31.39
CA PHE A 283 8.56 -20.68 -32.24
C PHE A 283 7.50 -19.94 -31.42
N ILE A 284 7.16 -18.72 -31.81
CA ILE A 284 6.13 -17.94 -31.13
C ILE A 284 4.77 -18.34 -31.70
N ASP A 285 3.91 -18.96 -30.89
CA ASP A 285 2.55 -19.25 -31.30
C ASP A 285 1.75 -17.95 -31.46
N CYS A 286 1.48 -17.60 -32.71
CA CYS A 286 0.76 -16.41 -33.09
C CYS A 286 -0.25 -16.71 -34.20
N LEU A 287 -1.36 -15.98 -34.21
CA LEU A 287 -2.37 -16.05 -35.27
C LEU A 287 -2.76 -14.65 -35.78
N PRO A 288 -2.84 -14.44 -37.10
CA PRO A 288 -3.47 -13.26 -37.67
C PRO A 288 -4.93 -13.11 -37.22
N VAL A 289 -5.38 -11.89 -36.94
CA VAL A 289 -6.72 -11.64 -36.38
C VAL A 289 -7.87 -12.04 -37.31
N ASP A 290 -7.66 -12.03 -38.64
CA ASP A 290 -8.62 -12.52 -39.63
C ASP A 290 -8.76 -14.04 -39.57
N VAL A 291 -7.64 -14.76 -39.41
CA VAL A 291 -7.64 -16.21 -39.13
C VAL A 291 -8.36 -16.51 -37.82
N VAL A 292 -8.11 -15.73 -36.76
CA VAL A 292 -8.84 -15.87 -35.49
C VAL A 292 -10.34 -15.66 -35.71
N ALA A 293 -10.76 -14.59 -36.37
CA ALA A 293 -12.19 -14.32 -36.63
C ALA A 293 -12.85 -15.47 -37.41
N ASN A 294 -12.18 -15.99 -38.45
CA ASN A 294 -12.67 -17.16 -39.19
C ASN A 294 -12.76 -18.40 -38.31
N ALA A 295 -11.77 -18.65 -37.45
CA ALA A 295 -11.76 -19.79 -36.54
C ALA A 295 -12.85 -19.69 -35.46
N LEU A 296 -13.17 -18.48 -34.96
CA LEU A 296 -14.28 -18.25 -34.03
C LEU A 296 -15.62 -18.59 -34.70
N ILE A 297 -15.83 -18.16 -35.95
CA ILE A 297 -17.04 -18.45 -36.73
C ILE A 297 -17.13 -19.96 -37.00
N LEU A 298 -16.04 -20.57 -37.46
CA LEU A 298 -15.97 -22.00 -37.78
C LEU A 298 -16.27 -22.89 -36.58
N SER A 299 -15.61 -22.67 -35.45
CA SER A 299 -15.83 -23.49 -34.26
C SER A 299 -17.23 -23.28 -33.66
N THR A 300 -17.80 -22.08 -33.80
CA THR A 300 -19.21 -21.83 -33.48
C THR A 300 -20.14 -22.63 -34.38
N ALA A 301 -19.88 -22.65 -35.69
CA ALA A 301 -20.68 -23.42 -36.64
C ALA A 301 -20.56 -24.92 -36.42
N CYS A 302 -19.33 -25.41 -36.20
CA CYS A 302 -19.06 -26.81 -35.87
C CYS A 302 -19.83 -27.25 -34.63
N PHE A 303 -19.82 -26.45 -33.55
CA PHE A 303 -20.62 -26.77 -32.37
C PHE A 303 -22.13 -26.73 -32.63
N CYS A 304 -22.63 -25.72 -33.36
CA CYS A 304 -24.06 -25.63 -33.67
C CYS A 304 -24.58 -26.80 -34.51
N ILE A 305 -23.76 -27.30 -35.45
CA ILE A 305 -24.14 -28.39 -36.35
C ILE A 305 -23.95 -29.76 -35.69
N TYR A 306 -22.82 -30.00 -35.00
CA TYR A 306 -22.44 -31.34 -34.55
C TYR A 306 -22.58 -31.58 -33.04
N LYS A 307 -22.63 -30.51 -32.21
CA LYS A 307 -22.82 -30.57 -30.74
C LYS A 307 -21.82 -31.43 -29.94
N LYS A 308 -20.66 -31.78 -30.51
CA LYS A 308 -19.65 -32.64 -29.86
C LYS A 308 -18.54 -31.86 -29.14
N GLN A 309 -17.85 -30.95 -29.84
CA GLN A 309 -16.69 -30.24 -29.31
C GLN A 309 -17.08 -28.93 -28.63
N ARG A 310 -16.60 -28.69 -27.40
CA ARG A 310 -16.91 -27.49 -26.60
C ARG A 310 -15.71 -26.63 -26.26
N VAL A 311 -14.49 -27.15 -26.38
CA VAL A 311 -13.25 -26.41 -26.08
C VAL A 311 -12.37 -26.45 -27.33
N PHE A 312 -11.90 -25.30 -27.77
CA PHE A 312 -11.09 -25.16 -28.98
C PHE A 312 -9.84 -24.33 -28.66
N ASN A 313 -8.66 -24.90 -28.87
CA ASN A 313 -7.40 -24.19 -28.85
C ASN A 313 -7.15 -23.65 -30.26
N LEU A 314 -7.24 -22.33 -30.41
CA LEU A 314 -7.02 -21.66 -31.68
C LEU A 314 -5.55 -21.22 -31.72
N THR A 315 -4.69 -22.16 -32.12
CA THR A 315 -3.22 -22.06 -32.05
C THR A 315 -2.59 -22.52 -33.36
N ALA A 316 -1.35 -22.12 -33.61
CA ALA A 316 -0.59 -22.46 -34.83
C ALA A 316 0.81 -23.03 -34.53
N SER A 317 1.06 -23.54 -33.32
CA SER A 317 2.38 -24.03 -32.89
C SER A 317 2.97 -25.05 -33.87
N GLU A 318 2.19 -26.06 -34.24
CA GLU A 318 2.66 -27.14 -35.13
C GLU A 318 2.93 -26.61 -36.55
N GLU A 319 2.05 -25.74 -37.06
CA GLU A 319 2.20 -25.12 -38.36
C GLU A 319 3.40 -24.17 -38.41
N THR A 320 3.64 -23.40 -37.34
CA THR A 320 4.76 -22.46 -37.23
C THR A 320 6.10 -23.19 -37.13
N GLU A 321 6.12 -24.31 -36.40
CA GLU A 321 7.29 -25.20 -36.33
C GLU A 321 7.59 -25.82 -37.69
N ARG A 322 6.57 -26.30 -38.43
CA ARG A 322 6.73 -26.80 -39.81
C ARG A 322 7.25 -25.73 -40.79
N MET A 323 6.84 -24.47 -40.62
CA MET A 323 7.32 -23.35 -41.45
C MET A 323 8.74 -22.88 -41.08
N GLY A 324 9.32 -23.34 -39.96
CA GLY A 324 10.68 -22.99 -39.55
C GLY A 324 10.87 -21.50 -39.23
N VAL A 325 9.84 -20.82 -38.72
CA VAL A 325 9.87 -19.38 -38.39
C VAL A 325 10.19 -19.19 -36.90
N THR A 326 11.48 -19.07 -36.59
CA THR A 326 11.96 -18.83 -35.22
C THR A 326 11.89 -17.35 -34.83
N THR A 327 11.97 -17.06 -33.53
CA THR A 327 12.02 -15.68 -33.00
C THR A 327 13.18 -14.87 -33.61
N GLU A 328 14.34 -15.50 -33.80
CA GLU A 328 15.48 -14.90 -34.48
C GLU A 328 15.19 -14.54 -35.94
N LYS A 329 14.62 -15.47 -36.71
CA LYS A 329 14.25 -15.25 -38.12
C LYS A 329 13.24 -14.10 -38.26
N VAL A 330 12.27 -14.00 -37.34
CA VAL A 330 11.33 -12.86 -37.30
C VAL A 330 12.06 -11.53 -37.08
N LEU A 331 13.03 -11.48 -36.16
CA LEU A 331 13.82 -10.28 -35.91
C LEU A 331 14.68 -9.90 -37.12
N GLU A 332 15.30 -10.88 -37.79
CA GLU A 332 16.11 -10.66 -38.99
C GLU A 332 15.27 -10.14 -40.16
N MET A 333 14.13 -10.76 -40.44
CA MET A 333 13.19 -10.30 -41.47
C MET A 333 12.72 -8.87 -41.17
N GLY A 334 12.30 -8.60 -39.93
CA GLY A 334 11.88 -7.25 -39.54
C GLY A 334 13.01 -6.22 -39.69
N ARG A 335 14.24 -6.59 -39.34
CA ARG A 335 15.42 -5.73 -39.52
C ARG A 335 15.69 -5.46 -40.99
N ASP A 336 15.64 -6.47 -41.85
CA ASP A 336 15.85 -6.29 -43.29
C ASP A 336 14.78 -5.38 -43.90
N ILE A 337 13.51 -5.67 -43.63
CA ILE A 337 12.37 -4.89 -44.12
C ILE A 337 12.50 -3.42 -43.71
N ILE A 338 12.73 -3.14 -42.42
CA ILE A 338 12.83 -1.76 -41.91
C ILE A 338 14.02 -1.01 -42.51
N ASN A 339 15.15 -1.68 -42.71
CA ASN A 339 16.38 -1.03 -43.17
C ASN A 339 16.46 -0.87 -44.69
N ASN A 340 15.84 -1.77 -45.45
CA ASN A 340 16.06 -1.89 -46.90
C ASN A 340 14.79 -1.73 -47.74
N LYS A 341 13.59 -1.88 -47.16
CA LYS A 341 12.32 -1.85 -47.92
C LYS A 341 11.36 -0.75 -47.45
N VAL A 342 10.98 -0.75 -46.17
CA VAL A 342 9.94 0.12 -45.61
C VAL A 342 10.42 0.70 -44.26
N ALA A 343 11.09 1.85 -44.31
CA ALA A 343 11.58 2.54 -43.10
C ALA A 343 10.52 3.50 -42.50
N PHE A 344 10.54 3.70 -41.18
CA PHE A 344 9.73 4.74 -40.50
C PHE A 344 10.35 6.13 -40.65
N ASN A 345 9.54 7.21 -40.60
CA ASN A 345 10.05 8.59 -40.77
C ASN A 345 10.79 9.10 -39.54
N THR A 346 10.19 8.92 -38.36
CA THR A 346 10.77 9.34 -37.07
C THR A 346 11.40 8.14 -36.38
N VAL A 347 12.67 7.89 -36.69
CA VAL A 347 13.50 6.84 -36.09
C VAL A 347 14.46 7.51 -35.11
N LEU A 348 14.45 7.05 -33.86
CA LEU A 348 15.30 7.62 -32.81
C LEU A 348 16.75 7.17 -32.95
N TRP A 349 16.94 5.89 -33.31
CA TRP A 349 18.25 5.28 -33.48
C TRP A 349 18.23 4.22 -34.56
N TYR A 350 19.39 3.88 -35.12
CA TYR A 350 19.49 2.78 -36.08
C TYR A 350 18.94 1.45 -35.49
N PRO A 351 17.93 0.81 -36.12
CA PRO A 351 17.26 -0.41 -35.64
C PRO A 351 18.10 -1.69 -35.76
N ASN A 352 19.19 -1.79 -34.99
CA ASN A 352 20.04 -2.98 -34.93
C ASN A 352 19.94 -3.73 -33.59
N GLY A 353 18.75 -3.74 -32.99
CA GLY A 353 18.53 -4.46 -31.74
C GLY A 353 18.80 -5.96 -31.88
N SER A 354 19.23 -6.59 -30.78
CA SER A 354 19.57 -8.03 -30.74
C SER A 354 18.90 -8.75 -29.56
N LEU A 355 18.67 -10.05 -29.72
CA LEU A 355 18.25 -10.93 -28.64
C LEU A 355 19.46 -11.35 -27.81
N LYS A 356 19.29 -11.43 -26.50
CA LYS A 356 20.33 -11.89 -25.56
C LYS A 356 19.85 -13.16 -24.90
N GLN A 357 20.74 -14.14 -24.80
CA GLN A 357 20.51 -15.38 -24.04
C GLN A 357 20.93 -15.26 -22.57
N CYS A 358 21.53 -14.13 -22.16
CA CYS A 358 21.95 -13.86 -20.78
C CYS A 358 21.28 -12.59 -20.26
N ARG A 359 20.61 -12.70 -19.09
CA ARG A 359 19.95 -11.57 -18.43
C ARG A 359 20.91 -10.43 -18.08
N ILE A 360 22.13 -10.76 -17.62
CA ILE A 360 23.13 -9.77 -17.23
C ILE A 360 23.55 -8.94 -18.46
N HIS A 361 23.81 -9.60 -19.58
CA HIS A 361 24.13 -8.93 -20.84
C HIS A 361 22.97 -8.06 -21.32
N HIS A 362 21.73 -8.53 -21.22
CA HIS A 362 20.56 -7.72 -21.54
C HIS A 362 20.45 -6.47 -20.66
N TYR A 363 20.63 -6.58 -19.34
CA TYR A 363 20.56 -5.43 -18.43
C TYR A 363 21.69 -4.42 -18.64
N PHE A 364 22.90 -4.90 -18.94
CA PHE A 364 24.00 -4.04 -19.34
C PHE A 364 23.63 -3.21 -20.57
N ASP A 365 23.18 -3.87 -21.63
CA ASP A 365 22.80 -3.19 -22.88
C ASP A 365 21.59 -2.27 -22.70
N PHE A 366 20.62 -2.68 -21.88
CA PHE A 366 19.44 -1.87 -21.58
C PHE A 366 19.85 -0.58 -20.86
N PHE A 367 20.73 -0.68 -19.86
CA PHE A 367 21.20 0.48 -19.11
C PHE A 367 21.94 1.46 -20.02
N PHE A 368 22.97 1.01 -20.72
CA PHE A 368 23.84 1.89 -21.51
C PHE A 368 23.26 2.33 -22.85
N PHE A 369 22.48 1.49 -23.53
CA PHE A 369 22.03 1.77 -24.90
C PHE A 369 20.54 2.10 -25.02
N GLN A 370 19.75 1.98 -23.94
CA GLN A 370 18.34 2.44 -23.93
C GLN A 370 18.08 3.49 -22.85
N LEU A 371 18.43 3.21 -21.58
CA LEU A 371 18.06 4.05 -20.44
C LEU A 371 18.88 5.34 -20.36
N VAL A 372 20.21 5.24 -20.38
CA VAL A 372 21.10 6.42 -20.30
C VAL A 372 20.84 7.39 -21.46
N PRO A 373 20.79 6.96 -22.74
CA PRO A 373 20.45 7.85 -23.85
C PRO A 373 19.07 8.49 -23.70
N ALA A 374 18.08 7.74 -23.20
CA ALA A 374 16.75 8.29 -22.96
C ALA A 374 16.74 9.43 -21.93
N LEU A 375 17.49 9.28 -20.84
CA LEU A 375 17.63 10.32 -19.81
C LEU A 375 18.40 11.53 -20.34
N MET A 376 19.44 11.32 -21.14
CA MET A 376 20.21 12.40 -21.75
C MET A 376 19.36 13.23 -22.72
N VAL A 377 18.62 12.58 -23.61
CA VAL A 377 17.71 13.27 -24.55
C VAL A 377 16.62 14.01 -23.80
N ASP A 378 16.01 13.41 -22.78
CA ASP A 378 14.99 14.08 -21.97
C ASP A 378 15.57 15.30 -21.20
N ALA A 379 16.81 15.22 -20.72
CA ALA A 379 17.49 16.35 -20.09
C ALA A 379 17.73 17.50 -21.09
N ILE A 380 18.19 17.18 -22.31
CA ILE A 380 18.37 18.17 -23.39
C ILE A 380 17.03 18.82 -23.75
N LEU A 381 15.96 18.02 -23.94
CA LEU A 381 14.62 18.53 -24.22
C LEU A 381 14.16 19.46 -23.11
N PHE A 382 14.36 19.09 -21.84
CA PHE A 382 14.02 19.92 -20.69
C PHE A 382 14.78 21.26 -20.70
N ILE A 383 16.08 21.26 -21.01
CA ILE A 383 16.91 22.46 -21.10
C ILE A 383 16.42 23.39 -22.23
N ILE A 384 15.99 22.83 -23.37
CA ILE A 384 15.48 23.59 -24.53
C ILE A 384 13.99 23.99 -24.33
N GLY A 385 13.42 23.77 -23.14
CA GLY A 385 12.02 24.11 -22.84
C GLY A 385 10.99 23.17 -23.48
N SER A 386 11.43 22.07 -24.09
CA SER A 386 10.59 21.01 -24.63
C SER A 386 10.20 19.98 -23.57
N ARG A 387 9.07 19.29 -23.77
CA ARG A 387 8.57 18.32 -22.79
C ARG A 387 9.33 16.99 -22.87
N PRO A 388 9.98 16.51 -21.79
CA PRO A 388 10.63 15.21 -21.77
C PRO A 388 9.60 14.07 -21.85
N PHE A 389 9.91 13.04 -22.64
CA PHE A 389 8.99 11.94 -22.93
C PHE A 389 9.67 10.57 -23.06
N LEU A 390 10.95 10.50 -23.39
CA LEU A 390 11.61 9.25 -23.80
C LEU A 390 11.83 8.31 -22.61
N PHE A 391 12.13 8.83 -21.42
CA PHE A 391 12.18 8.01 -20.19
C PHE A 391 10.82 7.37 -19.88
N LYS A 392 9.71 8.07 -20.11
CA LYS A 392 8.36 7.51 -19.92
C LYS A 392 8.08 6.37 -20.90
N ILE A 393 8.57 6.49 -22.13
CA ILE A 393 8.49 5.40 -23.13
C ILE A 393 9.33 4.21 -22.66
N GLN A 394 10.58 4.41 -22.24
CA GLN A 394 11.44 3.34 -21.74
C GLN A 394 10.85 2.63 -20.52
N LYS A 395 10.24 3.38 -19.58
CA LYS A 395 9.54 2.79 -18.44
C LYS A 395 8.37 1.88 -18.86
N ARG A 396 7.63 2.26 -19.91
CA ARG A 396 6.54 1.45 -20.46
C ARG A 396 7.06 0.21 -21.19
N ILE A 397 8.16 0.33 -21.94
CA ILE A 397 8.83 -0.80 -22.58
C ILE A 397 9.30 -1.80 -21.53
N TRP A 398 9.92 -1.33 -20.45
CA TRP A 398 10.37 -2.18 -19.36
C TRP A 398 9.24 -2.96 -18.70
N GLY A 399 8.12 -2.30 -18.36
CA GLY A 399 6.95 -2.96 -17.79
C GLY A 399 6.37 -4.04 -18.72
N GLY A 400 6.24 -3.74 -20.02
CA GLY A 400 5.82 -4.71 -21.03
C GLY A 400 6.79 -5.90 -21.18
N TYR A 401 8.10 -5.62 -21.18
CA TYR A 401 9.13 -6.65 -21.27
C TYR A 401 9.09 -7.63 -20.08
N GLN A 402 8.92 -7.15 -18.84
CA GLN A 402 8.85 -8.01 -17.66
C GLN A 402 7.73 -9.06 -17.73
N VAL A 403 6.64 -8.75 -18.43
CA VAL A 403 5.55 -9.69 -18.66
C VAL A 403 5.88 -10.65 -19.80
N LEU A 404 6.42 -10.13 -20.91
CA LEU A 404 6.74 -10.93 -22.09
C LEU A 404 7.90 -11.90 -21.85
N GLU A 405 8.83 -11.57 -20.94
CA GLU A 405 10.02 -12.38 -20.66
C GLU A 405 9.67 -13.85 -20.36
N TYR A 406 8.60 -14.09 -19.59
CA TYR A 406 8.16 -15.45 -19.27
C TYR A 406 7.74 -16.24 -20.51
N TYR A 407 6.98 -15.61 -21.41
CA TYR A 407 6.49 -16.27 -22.62
C TYR A 407 7.57 -16.37 -23.69
N ALA A 408 8.45 -15.39 -23.81
CA ALA A 408 9.53 -15.32 -24.80
C ALA A 408 10.68 -16.30 -24.53
N ASN A 409 10.71 -16.95 -23.36
CA ASN A 409 11.76 -17.89 -22.96
C ASN A 409 11.25 -19.31 -22.68
N ARG A 410 9.96 -19.61 -22.98
CA ARG A 410 9.36 -20.94 -22.77
C ARG A 410 8.72 -21.44 -24.07
N LYS A 411 9.02 -22.68 -24.48
CA LYS A 411 8.30 -23.36 -25.57
C LYS A 411 6.91 -23.74 -25.04
N TRP A 412 5.88 -23.43 -25.82
CA TRP A 412 4.49 -23.76 -25.50
C TRP A 412 3.99 -24.82 -26.46
N ASN A 413 3.36 -25.86 -25.93
CA ASN A 413 2.75 -26.92 -26.72
C ASN A 413 1.24 -26.89 -26.49
N PHE A 414 0.50 -26.61 -27.55
CA PHE A 414 -0.96 -26.59 -27.54
C PHE A 414 -1.48 -27.75 -28.38
N ASP A 415 -2.26 -28.61 -27.76
CA ASP A 415 -3.04 -29.62 -28.47
C ASP A 415 -4.28 -28.93 -29.06
N ASN A 416 -4.51 -29.09 -30.37
CA ASN A 416 -5.55 -28.38 -31.12
C ASN A 416 -6.36 -29.31 -32.03
N GLU A 417 -6.54 -30.56 -31.60
CA GLU A 417 -7.20 -31.61 -32.39
C GLU A 417 -8.66 -31.29 -32.71
N CYS A 418 -9.45 -30.74 -31.79
CA CYS A 418 -10.81 -30.26 -32.04
C CYS A 418 -10.81 -29.13 -33.07
N SER A 419 -9.83 -28.23 -33.05
CA SER A 419 -9.67 -27.20 -34.09
C SER A 419 -9.31 -27.80 -35.45
N LYS A 420 -8.43 -28.80 -35.51
CA LYS A 420 -8.11 -29.53 -36.76
C LYS A 420 -9.34 -30.27 -37.31
N VAL A 421 -10.08 -30.94 -36.43
CA VAL A 421 -11.34 -31.59 -36.76
C VAL A 421 -12.34 -30.56 -37.28
N ALA A 422 -12.48 -29.40 -36.63
CA ALA A 422 -13.32 -28.29 -37.11
C ALA A 422 -12.96 -27.86 -38.56
N ARG A 423 -11.66 -27.78 -38.89
CA ARG A 423 -11.18 -27.45 -40.25
C ARG A 423 -11.52 -28.52 -41.27
N SER A 424 -11.49 -29.80 -40.88
CA SER A 424 -11.79 -30.92 -41.78
C SER A 424 -13.23 -30.90 -42.30
N PHE A 425 -14.15 -30.27 -41.56
CA PHE A 425 -15.54 -30.14 -41.99
C PHE A 425 -15.73 -29.14 -43.12
N LEU A 426 -14.80 -28.21 -43.38
CA LEU A 426 -15.01 -27.18 -44.39
C LEU A 426 -15.04 -27.76 -45.81
N GLU A 427 -16.12 -27.49 -46.54
CA GLU A 427 -16.21 -27.72 -47.98
C GLU A 427 -15.32 -26.74 -48.76
N PRO A 428 -14.94 -27.01 -50.03
CA PRO A 428 -14.03 -26.15 -50.80
C PRO A 428 -14.43 -24.66 -50.82
N ALA A 429 -15.73 -24.37 -50.99
CA ALA A 429 -16.25 -23.00 -50.96
C ALA A 429 -16.12 -22.35 -49.56
N GLU A 430 -16.37 -23.13 -48.51
CA GLU A 430 -16.23 -22.69 -47.11
C GLU A 430 -14.76 -22.48 -46.75
N LYS A 431 -13.83 -23.36 -47.21
CA LYS A 431 -12.38 -23.21 -47.04
C LYS A 431 -11.85 -21.93 -47.68
N LYS A 432 -12.32 -21.61 -48.90
CA LYS A 432 -11.97 -20.37 -49.61
C LYS A 432 -12.50 -19.14 -48.85
N MET A 433 -13.73 -19.22 -48.33
CA MET A 433 -14.38 -18.11 -47.65
C MET A 433 -13.91 -17.89 -46.21
N PHE A 434 -13.68 -18.93 -45.42
CA PHE A 434 -13.28 -18.89 -44.01
C PHE A 434 -11.89 -19.50 -43.84
N LYS A 435 -10.88 -18.88 -44.48
CA LYS A 435 -9.49 -19.35 -44.47
C LYS A 435 -8.94 -19.35 -43.04
N VAL A 436 -8.50 -20.52 -42.59
CA VAL A 436 -7.95 -20.76 -41.24
C VAL A 436 -6.65 -21.57 -41.24
N ASP A 437 -6.31 -22.21 -42.35
CA ASP A 437 -5.08 -22.94 -42.55
C ASP A 437 -3.98 -22.03 -43.15
N PRO A 438 -2.70 -22.38 -42.98
CA PRO A 438 -1.57 -21.53 -43.37
C PRO A 438 -1.21 -21.62 -44.88
N GLU A 439 -1.98 -22.35 -45.70
CA GLU A 439 -1.64 -22.53 -47.11
C GLU A 439 -1.61 -21.19 -47.86
N GLY A 440 -0.48 -20.91 -48.52
CA GLY A 440 -0.21 -19.64 -49.20
C GLY A 440 0.33 -18.53 -48.30
N PHE A 441 0.66 -18.82 -47.03
CA PHE A 441 1.25 -17.85 -46.10
C PHE A 441 2.73 -17.61 -46.42
N ASP A 442 3.06 -16.41 -46.91
CA ASP A 442 4.42 -15.91 -47.02
C ASP A 442 4.72 -14.98 -45.84
N SER A 443 5.60 -15.42 -44.93
CA SER A 443 5.95 -14.63 -43.75
C SER A 443 6.62 -13.30 -44.09
N TYR A 444 7.44 -13.25 -45.15
CA TYR A 444 8.20 -12.05 -45.49
C TYR A 444 7.29 -10.97 -46.09
N ASP A 445 6.44 -11.33 -47.04
CA ASP A 445 5.42 -10.41 -47.57
C ASP A 445 4.44 -9.96 -46.48
N TYR A 446 4.00 -10.89 -45.62
CA TYR A 446 3.14 -10.56 -44.49
C TYR A 446 3.75 -9.47 -43.57
N PHE A 447 5.03 -9.57 -43.24
CA PHE A 447 5.71 -8.54 -42.44
C PHE A 447 5.89 -7.22 -43.20
N ILE A 448 6.06 -7.22 -44.53
CA ILE A 448 6.04 -5.99 -45.34
C ILE A 448 4.68 -5.30 -45.23
N GLN A 449 3.59 -6.05 -45.42
CA GLN A 449 2.22 -5.51 -45.32
C GLN A 449 1.95 -4.97 -43.91
N CYS A 450 2.36 -5.70 -42.86
CA CYS A 450 2.27 -5.23 -41.48
C CYS A 450 3.03 -3.91 -41.26
N THR A 451 4.22 -3.77 -41.84
CA THR A 451 5.05 -2.56 -41.72
C THR A 451 4.39 -1.37 -42.40
N LEU A 452 3.89 -1.56 -43.63
CA LEU A 452 3.15 -0.54 -44.38
C LEU A 452 1.89 -0.11 -43.63
N ALA A 453 1.12 -1.06 -43.10
CA ALA A 453 -0.06 -0.78 -42.31
C ALA A 453 0.26 -0.01 -41.02
N CYS A 454 1.36 -0.34 -40.33
CA CYS A 454 1.83 0.43 -39.19
C CYS A 454 2.19 1.87 -39.57
N ARG A 455 2.85 2.10 -40.72
CA ARG A 455 3.10 3.46 -41.24
C ARG A 455 1.81 4.22 -41.48
N ARG A 456 0.88 3.64 -42.25
CA ARG A 456 -0.36 4.28 -42.69
C ARG A 456 -1.33 4.55 -41.54
N TYR A 457 -1.65 3.53 -40.75
CA TYR A 457 -2.78 3.59 -39.80
C TYR A 457 -2.37 3.98 -38.38
N ILE A 458 -1.17 3.61 -37.93
CA ILE A 458 -0.70 3.91 -36.56
C ILE A 458 0.13 5.19 -36.57
N MET A 459 1.17 5.25 -37.42
CA MET A 459 2.11 6.37 -37.44
C MET A 459 1.61 7.55 -38.26
N LYS A 460 0.64 7.34 -39.16
CA LYS A 460 0.12 8.34 -40.11
C LYS A 460 1.23 8.94 -40.98
N GLU A 461 2.16 8.10 -41.39
CA GLU A 461 3.27 8.45 -42.28
C GLU A 461 2.88 8.10 -43.73
N PRO A 462 3.03 9.02 -44.69
CA PRO A 462 2.73 8.76 -46.10
C PRO A 462 3.76 7.79 -46.72
N ASP A 463 3.34 7.03 -47.73
CA ASP A 463 4.21 6.02 -48.36
C ASP A 463 5.24 6.68 -49.29
N GLU A 464 4.94 7.86 -49.81
CA GLU A 464 5.82 8.68 -50.66
C GLU A 464 7.12 9.06 -49.95
N ASP A 465 7.12 9.09 -48.61
CA ASP A 465 8.30 9.42 -47.79
C ASP A 465 9.28 8.25 -47.62
N ILE A 466 8.92 7.02 -48.02
CA ILE A 466 9.75 5.82 -47.80
C ILE A 466 11.19 6.00 -48.36
N PRO A 467 11.40 6.51 -49.58
CA PRO A 467 12.76 6.73 -50.10
C PRO A 467 13.57 7.71 -49.25
N ALA A 468 12.93 8.77 -48.73
CA ALA A 468 13.59 9.74 -47.84
C ALA A 468 13.92 9.12 -46.47
N ALA A 469 13.01 8.32 -45.92
CA ALA A 469 13.24 7.57 -44.69
C ALA A 469 14.42 6.60 -44.82
N LEU A 470 14.51 5.84 -45.92
CA LEU A 470 15.62 4.92 -46.20
C LEU A 470 16.97 5.66 -46.33
N ARG A 471 17.01 6.87 -46.91
CA ARG A 471 18.23 7.70 -46.92
C ARG A 471 18.66 8.09 -45.51
N ARG A 472 17.73 8.50 -44.64
CA ARG A 472 18.02 8.80 -43.23
C ARG A 472 18.52 7.58 -42.47
N MET A 473 17.98 6.39 -42.77
CA MET A 473 18.43 5.13 -42.18
C MET A 473 19.90 4.82 -42.48
N LYS A 474 20.38 5.11 -43.70
CA LYS A 474 21.81 5.02 -44.05
C LYS A 474 22.66 5.96 -43.19
N MET A 475 22.23 7.20 -42.99
CA MET A 475 22.95 8.15 -42.11
C MET A 475 22.96 7.66 -40.65
N LEU A 476 21.82 7.21 -40.13
CA LEU A 476 21.69 6.69 -38.77
C LEU A 476 22.58 5.46 -38.55
N ARG A 477 22.79 4.62 -39.57
CA ARG A 477 23.74 3.49 -39.51
C ARG A 477 25.17 3.97 -39.28
N TYR A 478 25.63 4.97 -40.02
CA TYR A 478 26.96 5.56 -39.82
C TYR A 478 27.07 6.25 -38.46
N LEU A 479 26.04 6.97 -38.03
CA LEU A 479 25.98 7.60 -36.71
C LEU A 479 26.06 6.57 -35.58
N ASP A 480 25.31 5.47 -35.66
CA ASP A 480 25.36 4.38 -34.67
C ASP A 480 26.77 3.77 -34.56
N MET A 481 27.40 3.51 -35.70
CA MET A 481 28.77 2.99 -35.75
C MET A 481 29.75 3.97 -35.11
N PHE A 482 29.67 5.26 -35.46
CA PHE A 482 30.51 6.31 -34.90
C PHE A 482 30.34 6.47 -33.38
N CYS A 483 29.09 6.54 -32.90
CA CYS A 483 28.81 6.66 -31.46
C CYS A 483 29.32 5.45 -30.65
N LYS A 484 29.19 4.22 -31.18
CA LYS A 484 29.72 3.02 -30.52
C LYS A 484 31.25 3.06 -30.43
N THR A 485 31.92 3.46 -31.51
CA THR A 485 33.39 3.61 -31.52
C THR A 485 33.84 4.66 -30.51
N ILE A 486 33.21 5.84 -30.48
CA ILE A 486 33.51 6.89 -29.49
C ILE A 486 33.28 6.40 -28.07
N PHE A 487 32.18 5.69 -27.81
CA PHE A 487 31.88 5.20 -26.46
C PHE A 487 32.94 4.20 -25.99
N ILE A 488 33.35 3.26 -26.84
CA ILE A 488 34.38 2.26 -26.50
C ILE A 488 35.73 2.95 -26.26
N VAL A 489 36.14 3.85 -27.17
CA VAL A 489 37.40 4.60 -27.04
C VAL A 489 37.38 5.52 -25.82
N GLY A 490 36.26 6.19 -25.56
CA GLY A 490 36.08 7.08 -24.42
C GLY A 490 36.04 6.35 -23.08
N LEU A 491 35.39 5.18 -23.03
CA LEU A 491 35.41 4.31 -21.84
C LEU A 491 36.83 3.80 -21.57
N PHE A 492 37.55 3.37 -22.61
CA PHE A 492 38.95 2.99 -22.52
C PHE A 492 39.83 4.15 -22.02
N TYR A 493 39.70 5.34 -22.62
CA TYR A 493 40.41 6.54 -22.19
C TYR A 493 40.09 6.93 -20.74
N TYR A 494 38.81 6.88 -20.33
CA TYR A 494 38.39 7.20 -18.97
C TYR A 494 38.93 6.20 -17.96
N LEU A 495 38.88 4.89 -18.26
CA LEU A 495 39.49 3.87 -17.41
C LEU A 495 41.00 4.07 -17.28
N CYS A 496 41.69 4.43 -18.36
CA CYS A 496 43.11 4.78 -18.32
C CYS A 496 43.38 6.06 -17.50
N ARG A 497 42.50 7.07 -17.58
CA ARG A 497 42.66 8.34 -16.86
C ARG A 497 42.29 8.25 -15.37
N TRP A 498 41.32 7.43 -15.00
CA TRP A 498 40.91 7.20 -13.61
C TRP A 498 42.02 6.51 -12.79
N VAL A 499 42.89 5.76 -13.48
CA VAL A 499 44.10 5.18 -12.91
C VAL A 499 45.24 6.22 -12.76
N LEU A 500 45.14 7.40 -13.39
CA LEU A 500 46.29 8.31 -13.61
C LEU A 500 46.11 9.82 -13.30
N GLY A 501 44.99 10.33 -12.79
CA GLY A 501 44.88 11.78 -12.54
C GLY A 501 43.81 12.24 -11.55
N SER A 502 44.25 12.85 -10.44
CA SER A 502 43.39 13.51 -9.45
C SER A 502 44.05 14.77 -8.91
N ASP A 503 43.53 15.95 -9.29
CA ASP A 503 44.00 17.24 -8.80
C ASP A 503 42.92 18.34 -8.94
N HIS A 504 42.25 18.67 -7.82
CA HIS A 504 41.39 19.86 -7.69
C HIS A 504 41.53 20.50 -6.30
N LEU A 505 41.75 21.83 -6.26
CA LEU A 505 41.77 22.69 -5.06
C LEU A 505 40.68 23.78 -5.14
N PRO A 506 40.07 24.25 -4.01
CA PRO A 506 38.95 25.20 -4.02
C PRO A 506 39.31 26.69 -3.74
N ILE A 507 38.45 27.61 -4.21
CA ILE A 507 38.52 29.08 -4.09
C ILE A 507 37.89 29.60 -2.78
N LYS A 508 38.48 30.64 -2.18
CA LYS A 508 38.06 31.30 -0.93
C LYS A 508 37.47 32.71 -1.18
N LEU A 509 36.40 33.06 -0.46
CA LEU A 509 35.78 34.39 -0.43
C LEU A 509 35.59 34.86 1.02
N ASP A 510 36.00 36.08 1.34
CA ASP A 510 35.89 36.68 2.68
C ASP A 510 34.81 37.78 2.72
N LEU A 511 33.92 37.70 3.72
CA LEU A 511 32.77 38.60 3.93
C LEU A 511 33.01 39.50 5.15
N LEU A 512 33.16 40.82 4.92
CA LEU A 512 33.28 41.81 6.00
C LEU A 512 31.90 42.11 6.61
N SER A 513 31.75 41.83 7.91
CA SER A 513 30.52 42.09 8.66
C SER A 513 30.60 43.42 9.43
N GLN A 514 29.77 44.41 9.07
CA GLN A 514 29.45 45.52 9.98
C GLN A 514 28.25 45.16 10.88
N PRO A 515 28.23 45.59 12.16
CA PRO A 515 27.13 45.32 13.08
C PRO A 515 25.90 46.21 12.81
N PRO A 516 24.67 45.72 13.06
CA PRO A 516 23.46 46.50 12.86
C PRO A 516 23.25 47.54 13.97
N ASN A 517 22.98 48.77 13.56
CA ASN A 517 22.67 49.93 14.40
C ASN A 517 21.45 49.65 15.32
N PRO A 518 21.56 49.81 16.66
CA PRO A 518 20.55 49.36 17.63
C PRO A 518 19.23 50.17 17.66
N ASN A 519 19.12 51.29 16.94
CA ASN A 519 17.98 52.21 17.05
C ASN A 519 16.82 52.00 16.06
N ILE A 520 16.76 50.88 15.32
CA ILE A 520 15.62 50.60 14.42
C ILE A 520 14.59 49.72 15.13
N ALA A 521 13.52 50.33 15.62
CA ALA A 521 12.36 49.66 16.17
C ALA A 521 11.79 48.62 15.18
N VAL A 522 11.66 47.37 15.65
CA VAL A 522 11.15 46.24 14.88
C VAL A 522 9.63 46.40 14.66
N GLY A 523 9.24 47.01 13.56
CA GLY A 523 7.82 47.13 13.22
C GLY A 523 7.44 47.87 11.94
N GLN A 524 8.31 48.68 11.35
CA GLN A 524 8.00 49.37 10.09
C GLN A 524 8.67 48.66 8.91
N PHE A 525 7.87 48.03 8.05
CA PHE A 525 8.38 47.49 6.80
C PHE A 525 8.81 48.64 5.89
N LYS A 526 10.07 48.61 5.42
CA LYS A 526 10.52 49.52 4.37
C LYS A 526 9.66 49.28 3.11
N PRO A 527 9.07 50.33 2.52
CA PRO A 527 8.24 50.19 1.33
C PRO A 527 9.11 49.61 0.20
N ARG A 528 8.63 48.54 -0.45
CA ARG A 528 9.35 47.84 -1.53
C ARG A 528 8.95 48.41 -2.88
N TRP A 529 9.89 48.43 -3.82
CA TRP A 529 9.66 48.78 -5.22
C TRP A 529 8.47 48.03 -5.79
N ASN A 530 7.53 48.78 -6.37
CA ASN A 530 6.36 48.21 -7.02
C ASN A 530 6.61 48.15 -8.53
N LEU A 531 7.38 47.15 -8.95
CA LEU A 531 7.81 46.96 -10.34
C LEU A 531 6.67 46.88 -11.36
N LEU A 532 5.43 46.63 -10.91
CA LEU A 532 4.23 46.62 -11.75
C LEU A 532 3.71 48.02 -12.12
N ARG A 533 4.20 49.07 -11.45
CA ARG A 533 3.86 50.48 -11.72
C ARG A 533 5.05 51.27 -12.27
N ALA A 534 6.10 50.58 -12.69
CA ALA A 534 7.32 51.21 -13.17
C ALA A 534 7.18 51.71 -14.61
N ASN A 535 7.65 52.92 -14.89
CA ASN A 535 7.81 53.42 -16.25
C ASN A 535 9.21 53.05 -16.78
N TRP A 536 9.31 51.85 -17.36
CA TRP A 536 10.60 51.30 -17.79
C TRP A 536 11.25 52.07 -18.94
N ASN A 537 10.46 52.70 -19.80
CA ASN A 537 10.97 53.45 -20.95
C ASN A 537 11.68 54.74 -20.49
N GLU A 538 11.08 55.49 -19.56
CA GLU A 538 11.71 56.69 -18.98
C GLU A 538 12.90 56.32 -18.06
N TYR A 539 12.78 55.23 -17.31
CA TYR A 539 13.88 54.69 -16.50
C TYR A 539 15.11 54.36 -17.36
N GLN A 540 14.89 53.69 -18.49
CA GLN A 540 15.96 53.35 -19.43
C GLN A 540 16.53 54.61 -20.08
N ALA A 541 15.68 55.54 -20.55
CA ALA A 541 16.14 56.78 -21.17
C ALA A 541 17.02 57.62 -20.23
N GLU A 542 16.68 57.72 -18.95
CA GLU A 542 17.49 58.46 -17.95
C GLU A 542 18.84 57.78 -17.69
N ILE A 543 18.88 56.45 -17.68
CA ILE A 543 20.15 55.71 -17.53
C ILE A 543 21.02 55.87 -18.77
N ASP A 544 20.46 55.68 -19.97
CA ASP A 544 21.21 55.74 -21.23
C ASP A 544 21.77 57.15 -21.50
N GLN A 545 21.01 58.20 -21.17
CA GLN A 545 21.46 59.59 -21.32
C GLN A 545 22.65 59.94 -20.39
N ASN A 546 22.69 59.34 -19.20
CA ASN A 546 23.70 59.64 -18.18
C ASN A 546 24.82 58.58 -18.10
N LEU A 547 24.78 57.53 -18.92
CA LEU A 547 25.83 56.52 -18.97
C LEU A 547 27.13 57.07 -19.58
N GLY A 548 27.00 57.98 -20.55
CA GLY A 548 28.12 58.59 -21.27
C GLY A 548 28.91 59.62 -20.45
N SER A 549 28.38 60.08 -19.31
CA SER A 549 29.07 61.01 -18.40
C SER A 549 29.90 60.31 -17.31
N LEU A 550 29.94 58.97 -17.31
CA LEU A 550 30.76 58.19 -16.40
C LEU A 550 32.24 58.29 -16.78
N ASN A 551 33.07 58.77 -15.85
CA ASN A 551 34.50 58.94 -16.08
C ASN A 551 35.23 57.59 -15.94
N THR A 552 35.54 56.95 -17.08
CA THR A 552 36.16 55.62 -17.14
C THR A 552 37.66 55.59 -16.83
N ASN A 553 38.29 56.75 -16.61
CA ASN A 553 39.70 56.84 -16.23
C ASN A 553 39.96 56.63 -14.73
N MET A 554 38.91 56.31 -13.96
CA MET A 554 39.00 56.04 -12.51
C MET A 554 39.16 54.55 -12.21
N SER A 555 39.46 54.21 -10.95
CA SER A 555 39.54 52.81 -10.50
C SER A 555 38.20 52.09 -10.74
N PRO A 556 38.22 50.78 -11.08
CA PRO A 556 37.01 50.00 -11.35
C PRO A 556 35.95 50.09 -10.25
N GLU A 557 36.38 50.16 -8.98
CA GLU A 557 35.49 50.30 -7.82
C GLU A 557 34.78 51.66 -7.80
N SER A 558 35.47 52.73 -8.21
CA SER A 558 34.90 54.08 -8.25
C SER A 558 33.87 54.22 -9.38
N VAL A 559 34.17 53.65 -10.56
CA VAL A 559 33.24 53.60 -11.69
C VAL A 559 31.98 52.79 -11.32
N LEU A 560 32.16 51.65 -10.66
CA LEU A 560 31.04 50.82 -10.20
C LEU A 560 30.16 51.54 -9.18
N SER A 561 30.76 52.35 -8.30
CA SER A 561 30.01 53.16 -7.33
C SER A 561 29.15 54.24 -8.01
N GLN A 562 29.69 54.93 -9.02
CA GLN A 562 28.94 55.91 -9.80
C GLN A 562 27.79 55.27 -10.57
N LEU A 563 28.04 54.12 -11.21
CA LEU A 563 27.02 53.36 -11.92
C LEU A 563 25.89 52.89 -10.97
N ASN A 564 26.24 52.38 -9.79
CA ASN A 564 25.24 51.98 -8.79
C ASN A 564 24.38 53.16 -8.33
N HIS A 565 24.99 54.34 -8.13
CA HIS A 565 24.25 55.53 -7.73
C HIS A 565 23.25 55.96 -8.82
N LEU A 566 23.68 55.95 -10.09
CA LEU A 566 22.84 56.25 -11.24
C LEU A 566 21.60 55.33 -11.30
N ILE A 567 21.84 54.02 -11.24
CA ILE A 567 20.79 52.99 -11.34
C ILE A 567 19.77 53.13 -10.21
N VAL A 568 20.24 53.40 -8.99
CA VAL A 568 19.37 53.55 -7.81
C VAL A 568 18.60 54.87 -7.83
N SER A 569 19.21 55.95 -8.33
CA SER A 569 18.56 57.26 -8.49
C SER A 569 17.40 57.19 -9.49
N ALA A 570 17.67 56.68 -10.69
CA ALA A 570 16.64 56.49 -11.71
C ALA A 570 15.48 55.61 -11.20
N ALA A 571 15.79 54.63 -10.33
CA ALA A 571 14.78 53.71 -9.80
C ALA A 571 13.85 54.42 -8.81
N HIS A 572 14.36 55.41 -8.07
CA HIS A 572 13.54 56.25 -7.21
C HIS A 572 12.55 57.11 -7.97
N ASN A 573 12.94 57.61 -9.13
CA ASN A 573 12.10 58.46 -9.96
C ASN A 573 10.98 57.67 -10.65
N HIS A 574 11.28 56.46 -11.14
CA HIS A 574 10.41 55.80 -12.14
C HIS A 574 9.70 54.51 -11.69
N ILE A 575 10.01 53.92 -10.53
CA ILE A 575 9.52 52.56 -10.17
C ILE A 575 8.44 52.55 -9.06
N GLY A 576 8.32 53.59 -8.23
CA GLY A 576 7.30 53.70 -7.15
C GLY A 576 7.36 52.60 -6.06
N LYS A 577 6.68 52.78 -4.91
CA LYS A 577 6.71 51.81 -3.77
C LYS A 577 5.31 51.42 -3.25
N THR A 578 5.22 50.29 -2.52
CA THR A 578 3.96 49.66 -2.03
C THR A 578 3.33 50.31 -0.77
N LYS A 579 1.97 50.26 -0.61
CA LYS A 579 1.20 50.75 0.58
C LYS A 579 0.96 49.66 1.66
N LEU A 580 0.76 50.06 2.94
CA LEU A 580 0.63 49.19 4.13
C LEU A 580 -0.85 48.95 4.57
N ILE A 581 -1.23 47.71 4.97
CA ILE A 581 -2.55 47.35 5.56
C ILE A 581 -2.37 46.41 6.79
N PRO A 582 -3.06 46.61 7.94
CA PRO A 582 -2.93 45.77 9.14
C PRO A 582 -3.87 44.52 9.16
N ARG A 583 -3.48 43.46 9.89
CA ARG A 583 -4.23 42.17 10.03
C ARG A 583 -4.85 41.98 11.42
N LYS A 584 -6.04 41.34 11.49
CA LYS A 584 -6.67 40.87 12.75
C LYS A 584 -5.93 39.66 13.35
N THR A 585 -5.79 39.61 14.68
CA THR A 585 -5.08 38.56 15.44
C THR A 585 -6.05 37.57 16.09
N VAL A 586 -5.58 36.33 16.31
CA VAL A 586 -6.36 35.24 16.91
C VAL A 586 -6.23 35.22 18.45
N PRO A 587 -7.25 34.78 19.22
CA PRO A 587 -7.32 34.98 20.68
C PRO A 587 -6.22 34.30 21.50
N TRP A 588 -5.69 33.18 21.00
CA TRP A 588 -4.60 32.44 21.64
C TRP A 588 -3.21 33.00 21.31
N TRP A 589 -3.12 34.06 20.49
CA TRP A 589 -1.86 34.67 20.08
C TRP A 589 -1.42 35.72 21.10
N ASN A 590 -0.29 35.48 21.78
CA ASN A 590 0.28 36.37 22.77
C ASN A 590 1.74 36.76 22.43
N VAL A 591 2.33 37.65 23.24
CA VAL A 591 3.71 38.14 23.06
C VAL A 591 4.72 36.99 23.05
N GLU A 592 4.52 35.99 23.91
CA GLU A 592 5.36 34.80 24.00
C GLU A 592 5.36 33.98 22.70
N CYS A 593 4.19 33.80 22.07
CA CYS A 593 4.07 33.16 20.75
C CYS A 593 4.82 33.95 19.67
N ALA A 594 4.73 35.28 19.70
CA ALA A 594 5.39 36.15 18.73
C ALA A 594 6.92 36.10 18.86
N GLU A 595 7.44 36.13 20.09
CA GLU A 595 8.88 36.04 20.36
C GLU A 595 9.46 34.67 20.01
N ALA A 596 8.77 33.59 20.38
CA ALA A 596 9.18 32.25 20.05
C ALA A 596 9.29 32.06 18.53
N LEU A 597 8.32 32.58 17.77
CA LEU A 597 8.34 32.54 16.31
C LEU A 597 9.51 33.36 15.72
N ARG A 598 9.81 34.53 16.29
CA ARG A 598 10.96 35.36 15.87
C ARG A 598 12.28 34.63 16.09
N LYS A 599 12.49 34.03 17.27
CA LYS A 599 13.70 33.25 17.58
C LYS A 599 13.86 32.07 16.61
N SER A 600 12.79 31.33 16.32
CA SER A 600 12.81 30.23 15.35
C SER A 600 13.14 30.70 13.92
N LYS A 601 12.57 31.81 13.46
CA LYS A 601 12.89 32.39 12.15
C LYS A 601 14.34 32.88 12.06
N ARG A 602 14.87 33.49 13.12
CA ARG A 602 16.30 33.89 13.18
C ARG A 602 17.22 32.68 13.05
N ALA A 603 16.98 31.64 13.84
CA ALA A 603 17.76 30.41 13.78
C ALA A 603 17.65 29.70 12.42
N PHE A 604 16.46 29.68 11.80
CA PHE A 604 16.29 29.17 10.44
C PHE A 604 17.15 29.91 9.41
N ASN A 605 17.20 31.23 9.51
CA ASN A 605 18.00 32.04 8.59
C ASN A 605 19.51 31.85 8.83
N VAL A 606 19.94 31.70 10.09
CA VAL A 606 21.33 31.36 10.43
C VAL A 606 21.71 30.00 9.84
N TRP A 607 20.87 28.98 10.02
CA TRP A 607 21.07 27.67 9.39
C TRP A 607 21.11 27.76 7.87
N LYS A 608 20.15 28.45 7.25
CA LYS A 608 20.08 28.58 5.79
C LYS A 608 21.37 29.20 5.21
N ARG A 609 22.03 30.08 5.97
CA ARG A 609 23.32 30.70 5.59
C ARG A 609 24.52 29.80 5.87
N LYS A 610 24.64 29.26 7.09
CA LYS A 610 25.82 28.48 7.52
C LYS A 610 25.82 27.03 7.03
N LYS A 611 24.64 26.46 6.76
CA LYS A 611 24.37 25.04 6.43
C LYS A 611 25.11 24.03 7.33
N SER A 612 25.52 24.43 8.52
CA SER A 612 26.22 23.57 9.47
C SER A 612 25.24 22.72 10.26
N GLN A 613 25.72 21.57 10.74
CA GLN A 613 24.92 20.69 11.59
C GLN A 613 24.47 21.39 12.88
N ASP A 614 25.34 22.19 13.50
CA ASP A 614 25.03 22.89 14.76
C ASP A 614 23.95 23.95 14.58
N SER A 615 24.02 24.75 13.50
CA SER A 615 22.99 25.74 13.19
C SER A 615 21.66 25.08 12.81
N PHE A 616 21.69 23.89 12.20
CA PHE A 616 20.49 23.11 11.92
C PHE A 616 19.82 22.59 13.20
N ILE A 617 20.63 22.09 14.13
CA ILE A 617 20.18 21.63 15.45
C ILE A 617 19.55 22.80 16.21
N GLU A 618 20.19 23.97 16.19
CA GLU A 618 19.70 25.19 16.84
C GLU A 618 18.37 25.68 16.24
N PHE A 619 18.21 25.65 14.91
CA PHE A 619 16.94 25.91 14.26
C PHE A 619 15.85 24.91 14.69
N LYS A 620 16.15 23.61 14.68
CA LYS A 620 15.20 22.58 15.12
C LYS A 620 14.80 22.78 16.59
N LYS A 621 15.74 23.20 17.44
CA LYS A 621 15.53 23.57 18.84
C LYS A 621 14.49 24.68 18.95
N PHE A 622 14.75 25.86 18.36
CA PHE A 622 13.82 26.98 18.45
C PHE A 622 12.47 26.68 17.79
N ARG A 623 12.44 25.95 16.67
CA ARG A 623 11.19 25.54 16.00
C ARG A 623 10.31 24.65 16.87
N THR A 624 10.92 23.74 17.62
CA THR A 624 10.19 22.83 18.53
C THR A 624 9.66 23.61 19.74
N GLN A 625 10.48 24.51 20.29
CA GLN A 625 10.12 25.46 21.34
C GLN A 625 8.89 26.30 20.95
N THR A 626 8.89 26.89 19.75
CA THR A 626 7.74 27.65 19.23
C THR A 626 6.48 26.79 19.12
N ARG A 627 6.60 25.55 18.64
CA ARG A 627 5.45 24.64 18.53
C ARG A 627 4.83 24.33 19.89
N LEU A 628 5.67 24.10 20.91
CA LEU A 628 5.22 23.82 22.27
C LEU A 628 4.49 25.03 22.88
N ILE A 629 5.08 26.22 22.78
CA ILE A 629 4.50 27.48 23.29
C ILE A 629 3.15 27.75 22.62
N ILE A 630 3.06 27.64 21.29
CA ILE A 630 1.80 27.80 20.57
C ILE A 630 0.77 26.75 21.00
N LYS A 631 1.18 25.49 21.20
CA LYS A 631 0.28 24.43 21.64
C LYS A 631 -0.26 24.70 23.05
N ARG A 632 0.61 25.12 23.99
CA ARG A 632 0.22 25.50 25.35
C ARG A 632 -0.69 26.72 25.35
N ALA A 633 -0.37 27.76 24.58
CA ALA A 633 -1.22 28.96 24.47
C ALA A 633 -2.63 28.60 23.96
N LYS A 634 -2.73 27.73 22.94
CA LYS A 634 -4.01 27.20 22.47
C LYS A 634 -4.75 26.39 23.53
N GLN A 635 -4.04 25.52 24.26
CA GLN A 635 -4.64 24.67 25.29
C GLN A 635 -5.10 25.47 26.51
N ASN A 636 -4.31 26.44 26.97
CA ASN A 636 -4.67 27.32 28.10
C ASN A 636 -5.83 28.23 27.72
N SER A 637 -5.81 28.80 26.50
CA SER A 637 -6.95 29.54 25.95
C SER A 637 -8.20 28.66 25.90
N TRP A 638 -8.08 27.38 25.52
CA TRP A 638 -9.19 26.43 25.52
C TRP A 638 -9.67 26.04 26.93
N MET A 639 -8.78 25.85 27.90
CA MET A 639 -9.15 25.48 29.28
C MET A 639 -9.83 26.64 30.00
N SER A 640 -9.25 27.84 29.93
CA SER A 640 -9.85 29.08 30.44
C SER A 640 -11.23 29.35 29.84
N PHE A 641 -11.42 28.93 28.59
CA PHE A 641 -12.69 29.00 27.88
C PHE A 641 -13.69 27.91 28.27
N VAL A 642 -13.29 26.65 28.41
CA VAL A 642 -14.20 25.58 28.84
C VAL A 642 -14.72 25.85 30.26
N SER A 643 -13.91 26.46 31.12
CA SER A 643 -14.35 26.90 32.45
C SER A 643 -15.41 28.01 32.44
N THR A 644 -15.67 28.68 31.31
CA THR A 644 -16.74 29.69 31.19
C THR A 644 -18.04 29.14 30.58
N LEU A 645 -18.09 27.86 30.20
CA LEU A 645 -19.29 27.23 29.62
C LEU A 645 -20.22 26.68 30.72
N HIS A 646 -21.44 27.19 30.79
CA HIS A 646 -22.51 26.67 31.65
C HIS A 646 -23.84 26.57 30.87
N SER A 647 -24.90 26.08 31.51
CA SER A 647 -26.21 25.80 30.88
C SER A 647 -26.86 27.00 30.17
N ASN A 648 -26.39 28.23 30.42
CA ASN A 648 -26.96 29.45 29.87
C ASN A 648 -26.05 30.11 28.82
N THR A 649 -24.94 29.47 28.41
CA THR A 649 -24.02 30.05 27.42
C THR A 649 -24.63 29.96 26.00
N PRO A 650 -24.90 31.09 25.31
CA PRO A 650 -25.51 31.07 23.98
C PRO A 650 -24.55 30.51 22.93
N THR A 651 -24.91 29.37 22.33
CA THR A 651 -24.11 28.64 21.31
C THR A 651 -23.79 29.46 20.06
N LYS A 652 -24.58 30.50 19.74
CA LYS A 652 -24.34 31.42 18.61
C LYS A 652 -23.15 32.36 18.88
N ALA A 653 -23.17 33.08 20.01
CA ALA A 653 -22.08 33.97 20.42
C ALA A 653 -20.74 33.22 20.57
N TRP A 654 -20.81 31.96 21.02
CA TRP A 654 -19.69 31.03 21.14
C TRP A 654 -18.99 30.72 19.79
N SER A 655 -19.79 30.42 18.75
CA SER A 655 -19.34 30.04 17.40
C SER A 655 -18.60 31.20 16.72
N GLU A 656 -19.13 32.40 16.90
CA GLU A 656 -18.63 33.63 16.27
C GLU A 656 -17.31 34.09 16.91
N ASN A 657 -17.20 34.04 18.25
CA ASN A 657 -16.00 34.48 18.97
C ASN A 657 -14.79 33.54 18.82
N ASN A 658 -15.01 32.25 18.53
CA ASN A 658 -13.94 31.26 18.44
C ASN A 658 -13.63 30.80 17.01
N GLY A 659 -14.35 31.33 16.01
CA GLY A 659 -14.13 30.99 14.60
C GLY A 659 -14.49 29.53 14.24
N VAL A 660 -15.35 28.88 15.04
CA VAL A 660 -15.83 27.51 14.81
C VAL A 660 -17.27 27.58 14.35
N ARG A 661 -17.55 27.14 13.11
CA ARG A 661 -18.93 27.08 12.58
C ARG A 661 -19.50 25.68 12.77
N PHE A 662 -20.60 25.57 13.51
CA PHE A 662 -21.37 24.33 13.60
C PHE A 662 -22.31 24.19 12.40
N SER A 663 -22.46 22.96 11.90
CA SER A 663 -23.52 22.62 10.95
C SER A 663 -24.75 22.22 11.77
N VAL A 664 -25.79 23.04 11.71
CA VAL A 664 -27.06 22.78 12.43
C VAL A 664 -27.66 21.45 11.98
N GLU A 665 -27.71 21.18 10.67
CA GLU A 665 -28.24 19.95 10.08
C GLU A 665 -27.54 18.66 10.57
N LYS A 666 -26.24 18.75 10.86
CA LYS A 666 -25.42 17.61 11.32
C LYS A 666 -25.38 17.47 12.84
N THR A 667 -25.95 18.43 13.57
CA THR A 667 -25.97 18.44 15.03
C THR A 667 -27.22 17.70 15.51
N LYS A 668 -27.05 16.74 16.42
CA LYS A 668 -28.14 15.92 16.97
C LYS A 668 -28.06 15.92 18.49
N CYS A 669 -29.20 15.80 19.15
CA CYS A 669 -29.31 15.72 20.60
C CYS A 669 -29.66 14.29 21.03
N ILE A 670 -29.10 13.82 22.13
CA ILE A 670 -29.49 12.56 22.76
C ILE A 670 -29.76 12.81 24.23
N CYS A 671 -30.88 12.29 24.74
CA CYS A 671 -31.24 12.39 26.14
C CYS A 671 -30.96 11.06 26.83
N PHE A 672 -30.20 11.08 27.91
CA PHE A 672 -29.99 9.89 28.75
C PHE A 672 -31.00 9.91 29.88
N SER A 673 -32.02 9.05 29.81
CA SER A 673 -33.08 8.94 30.82
C SER A 673 -33.51 7.50 31.02
N GLN A 674 -33.81 7.15 32.28
CA GLN A 674 -34.46 5.89 32.62
C GLN A 674 -36.00 5.99 32.62
N LYS A 675 -36.55 7.21 32.56
CA LYS A 675 -38.00 7.43 32.45
C LYS A 675 -38.39 7.45 30.97
N SER A 676 -39.24 6.51 30.55
CA SER A 676 -39.81 6.52 29.21
C SER A 676 -40.83 7.66 29.05
N GLY A 677 -40.79 8.38 27.93
CA GLY A 677 -41.87 9.28 27.52
C GLY A 677 -41.74 10.76 27.89
N GLN A 678 -40.72 11.17 28.65
CA GLN A 678 -40.48 12.59 28.93
C GLN A 678 -39.56 13.18 27.85
N LEU A 679 -40.13 13.95 26.91
CA LEU A 679 -39.37 14.68 25.91
C LEU A 679 -38.63 15.84 26.61
N PRO A 680 -37.29 15.90 26.52
CA PRO A 680 -36.53 17.05 27.01
C PRO A 680 -36.93 18.32 26.25
N PRO A 681 -36.73 19.52 26.85
CA PRO A 681 -37.07 20.77 26.19
C PRO A 681 -36.35 20.92 24.84
N PRO A 682 -36.99 21.54 23.82
CA PRO A 682 -36.39 21.72 22.51
C PRO A 682 -35.13 22.59 22.62
N LEU A 683 -33.99 22.05 22.19
CA LEU A 683 -32.73 22.78 22.14
C LEU A 683 -32.63 23.50 20.80
N GLN A 684 -32.34 24.81 20.82
CA GLN A 684 -32.18 25.61 19.61
C GLN A 684 -30.71 25.94 19.35
N LEU A 685 -30.28 25.81 18.10
CA LEU A 685 -29.00 26.28 17.60
C LEU A 685 -29.25 27.20 16.41
N GLN A 686 -28.82 28.46 16.50
CA GLN A 686 -29.07 29.49 15.47
C GLN A 686 -30.58 29.69 15.16
N GLY A 687 -31.45 29.53 16.16
CA GLY A 687 -32.91 29.66 15.99
C GLY A 687 -33.60 28.44 15.39
N ILE A 688 -32.87 27.36 15.10
CA ILE A 688 -33.39 26.11 14.57
C ILE A 688 -33.40 25.05 15.69
N ASN A 689 -34.52 24.34 15.84
CA ASN A 689 -34.64 23.23 16.79
C ASN A 689 -33.72 22.06 16.38
N LEU A 690 -32.97 21.52 17.33
CA LEU A 690 -32.13 20.34 17.14
C LEU A 690 -32.95 19.06 17.30
N ASP A 691 -32.67 18.08 16.43
CA ASP A 691 -33.36 16.79 16.47
C ASP A 691 -32.85 15.93 17.64
N TYR A 692 -33.78 15.45 18.47
CA TYR A 692 -33.51 14.40 19.44
C TYR A 692 -33.53 13.02 18.78
N VAL A 693 -32.44 12.28 18.94
CA VAL A 693 -32.27 10.93 18.39
C VAL A 693 -32.13 9.91 19.53
N PRO A 694 -32.68 8.69 19.37
CA PRO A 694 -32.60 7.64 20.39
C PRO A 694 -31.19 7.02 20.47
N GLN A 695 -30.37 7.21 19.44
CA GLN A 695 -28.99 6.74 19.38
C GLN A 695 -28.11 7.72 18.61
N ALA A 696 -26.86 7.89 19.05
CA ALA A 696 -25.88 8.77 18.42
C ALA A 696 -24.47 8.17 18.45
N LYS A 697 -23.70 8.40 17.39
CA LYS A 697 -22.31 7.95 17.30
C LYS A 697 -21.37 9.04 17.80
N PHE A 698 -20.55 8.73 18.79
CA PHE A 698 -19.53 9.62 19.31
C PHE A 698 -18.17 8.91 19.33
N LEU A 699 -17.18 9.49 18.65
CA LEU A 699 -15.83 8.91 18.50
C LEU A 699 -15.86 7.41 18.16
N GLY A 700 -16.67 7.00 17.18
CA GLY A 700 -16.70 5.60 16.75
C GLY A 700 -17.60 4.67 17.59
N VAL A 701 -18.05 5.08 18.77
CA VAL A 701 -18.92 4.31 19.66
C VAL A 701 -20.37 4.77 19.53
N LEU A 702 -21.32 3.83 19.55
CA LEU A 702 -22.75 4.15 19.47
C LEU A 702 -23.33 4.19 20.89
N PHE A 703 -23.90 5.33 21.25
CA PHE A 703 -24.63 5.52 22.50
C PHE A 703 -26.11 5.47 22.21
N ASP A 704 -26.85 4.69 22.98
CA ASP A 704 -28.32 4.71 23.01
C ASP A 704 -28.81 5.46 24.24
N GLN A 705 -30.04 6.00 24.18
CA GLN A 705 -30.67 6.80 25.24
C GLN A 705 -30.74 6.09 26.61
N HIS A 706 -30.61 4.76 26.64
CA HIS A 706 -30.61 3.95 27.86
C HIS A 706 -29.22 3.46 28.28
N LEU A 707 -28.17 3.78 27.53
CA LEU A 707 -26.80 3.28 27.74
C LEU A 707 -26.76 1.74 27.83
N SER A 708 -27.61 1.05 27.07
CA SER A 708 -27.68 -0.40 27.04
C SER A 708 -26.52 -1.03 26.28
N TRP A 709 -25.89 -0.27 25.37
CA TRP A 709 -24.81 -0.70 24.46
C TRP A 709 -25.22 -1.74 23.41
N LYS A 710 -26.48 -2.17 23.40
CA LYS A 710 -26.96 -3.18 22.45
C LYS A 710 -26.78 -2.73 20.99
N PRO A 711 -27.16 -1.51 20.57
CA PRO A 711 -26.94 -1.05 19.21
C PRO A 711 -25.46 -1.02 18.82
N HIS A 712 -24.58 -0.66 19.78
CA HIS A 712 -23.14 -0.68 19.54
C HIS A 712 -22.61 -2.09 19.31
N ILE A 713 -23.02 -3.05 20.14
CA ILE A 713 -22.60 -4.45 20.03
C ILE A 713 -23.12 -5.07 18.73
N ASP A 714 -24.37 -4.80 18.34
CA ASP A 714 -24.94 -5.30 17.09
C ASP A 714 -24.19 -4.74 15.88
N HIS A 715 -23.86 -3.44 15.91
CA HIS A 715 -23.02 -2.80 14.88
C HIS A 715 -21.59 -3.36 14.84
N LEU A 716 -20.98 -3.56 16.00
CA LEU A 716 -19.64 -4.13 16.13
C LEU A 716 -19.60 -5.57 15.63
N LYS A 717 -20.63 -6.37 15.96
CA LYS A 717 -20.81 -7.74 15.46
C LYS A 717 -20.91 -7.75 13.93
N ALA A 718 -21.77 -6.93 13.34
CA ALA A 718 -21.93 -6.83 11.89
C ALA A 718 -20.61 -6.44 11.20
N THR A 719 -19.85 -5.53 11.81
CA THR A 719 -18.53 -5.13 11.31
C THR A 719 -17.51 -6.28 11.40
N CYS A 720 -17.47 -7.00 12.51
CA CYS A 720 -16.55 -8.11 12.71
C CYS A 720 -16.91 -9.34 11.87
N LEU A 721 -18.19 -9.58 11.57
CA LEU A 721 -18.63 -10.66 10.69
C LEU A 721 -18.05 -10.52 9.28
N LYS A 722 -17.98 -9.30 8.75
CA LYS A 722 -17.32 -9.02 7.46
C LYS A 722 -15.84 -9.42 7.47
N ILE A 723 -15.13 -9.13 8.56
CA ILE A 723 -13.72 -9.54 8.74
C ILE A 723 -13.61 -11.06 8.91
N LEU A 724 -14.61 -11.69 9.54
CA LEU A 724 -14.67 -13.14 9.67
C LEU A 724 -14.85 -13.82 8.31
N ASP A 725 -15.63 -13.23 7.40
CA ASP A 725 -15.82 -13.76 6.05
C ASP A 725 -14.52 -13.71 5.23
N LEU A 726 -13.71 -12.66 5.37
CA LEU A 726 -12.34 -12.63 4.84
C LEU A 726 -11.52 -13.80 5.38
N LEU A 727 -11.54 -14.04 6.69
CA LEU A 727 -10.82 -15.17 7.29
C LEU A 727 -11.29 -16.50 6.69
N LYS A 728 -12.60 -16.69 6.49
CA LYS A 728 -13.14 -17.91 5.87
C LYS A 728 -12.56 -18.14 4.47
N VAL A 729 -12.59 -17.11 3.61
CA VAL A 729 -12.03 -17.18 2.24
C VAL A 729 -10.56 -17.55 2.25
N LEU A 730 -9.77 -16.94 3.14
CA LEU A 730 -8.32 -17.18 3.20
C LEU A 730 -7.95 -18.50 3.89
N SER A 731 -8.89 -19.14 4.60
CA SER A 731 -8.58 -20.25 5.52
C SER A 731 -8.65 -21.65 4.95
N HIS A 732 -8.78 -21.79 3.62
CA HIS A 732 -9.00 -23.09 2.98
C HIS A 732 -8.02 -24.16 3.50
N PRO A 733 -8.48 -25.38 3.86
CA PRO A 733 -7.64 -26.36 4.53
C PRO A 733 -6.43 -26.85 3.74
N ILE A 734 -6.43 -26.71 2.40
CA ILE A 734 -5.38 -27.26 1.52
C ILE A 734 -4.49 -26.14 0.97
N TRP A 735 -5.08 -25.16 0.25
CA TRP A 735 -4.37 -24.05 -0.40
C TRP A 735 -4.45 -22.71 0.34
N GLY A 736 -5.16 -22.64 1.47
CA GLY A 736 -5.35 -21.39 2.21
C GLY A 736 -4.06 -20.88 2.88
N ALA A 737 -4.13 -19.67 3.43
CA ALA A 737 -3.03 -19.06 4.16
C ALA A 737 -2.66 -19.88 5.41
N ASP A 738 -1.38 -19.84 5.79
CA ASP A 738 -0.89 -20.53 6.98
C ASP A 738 -1.55 -20.01 8.27
N THR A 739 -1.51 -20.84 9.32
CA THR A 739 -2.16 -20.59 10.62
C THR A 739 -1.66 -19.30 11.27
N GLN A 740 -0.35 -19.02 11.19
CA GLN A 740 0.25 -17.85 11.83
C GLN A 740 -0.22 -16.56 11.17
N ILE A 741 -0.35 -16.56 9.84
CA ILE A 741 -0.87 -15.44 9.08
C ILE A 741 -2.36 -15.23 9.37
N LEU A 742 -3.17 -16.28 9.41
CA LEU A 742 -4.59 -16.15 9.76
C LEU A 742 -4.76 -15.59 11.18
N LEU A 743 -3.97 -16.06 12.16
CA LEU A 743 -3.97 -15.49 13.51
C LEU A 743 -3.47 -14.05 13.53
N ARG A 744 -2.48 -13.70 12.70
CA ARG A 744 -2.02 -12.31 12.53
C ARG A 744 -3.14 -11.42 11.98
N ILE A 745 -3.87 -11.87 10.96
CA ILE A 745 -5.03 -11.16 10.39
C ILE A 745 -6.11 -10.94 11.47
N TYR A 746 -6.43 -11.95 12.28
CA TYR A 746 -7.32 -11.79 13.43
C TYR A 746 -6.82 -10.71 14.41
N ARG A 747 -5.53 -10.76 14.78
CA ARG A 747 -4.90 -9.82 15.73
C ARG A 747 -4.84 -8.38 15.22
N THR A 748 -4.76 -8.18 13.90
CA THR A 748 -4.59 -6.86 13.27
C THR A 748 -5.91 -6.25 12.82
N LEU A 749 -6.89 -7.04 12.38
CA LEU A 749 -8.14 -6.52 11.82
C LEU A 749 -9.32 -6.67 12.79
N LEU A 750 -9.50 -7.84 13.40
CA LEU A 750 -10.69 -8.14 14.21
C LEU A 750 -10.49 -7.69 15.67
N ARG A 751 -9.40 -8.13 16.31
CA ARG A 751 -9.14 -7.82 17.74
C ARG A 751 -9.13 -6.32 18.06
N PRO A 752 -8.53 -5.42 17.25
CA PRO A 752 -8.55 -3.99 17.54
C PRO A 752 -9.95 -3.37 17.49
N LYS A 753 -10.87 -3.94 16.68
CA LYS A 753 -12.28 -3.51 16.66
C LYS A 753 -12.98 -3.88 17.97
N LEU A 754 -12.69 -5.05 18.52
CA LEU A 754 -13.19 -5.46 19.83
C LEU A 754 -12.54 -4.63 20.96
N ASP A 755 -11.24 -4.39 20.92
CA ASP A 755 -10.55 -3.64 21.98
C ASP A 755 -11.03 -2.16 22.07
N TYR A 756 -11.40 -1.54 20.94
CA TYR A 756 -11.77 -0.14 20.88
C TYR A 756 -13.08 0.16 21.62
N GLY A 757 -13.02 1.00 22.66
CA GLY A 757 -14.18 1.38 23.47
C GLY A 757 -14.60 0.33 24.50
N ALA A 758 -13.89 -0.81 24.61
CA ALA A 758 -14.24 -1.91 25.51
C ALA A 758 -14.34 -1.47 26.97
N VAL A 759 -13.52 -0.53 27.43
CA VAL A 759 -13.58 0.02 28.81
C VAL A 759 -14.97 0.55 29.17
N ALA A 760 -15.72 1.06 28.19
CA ALA A 760 -17.08 1.54 28.34
C ALA A 760 -18.11 0.43 28.10
N TYR A 761 -18.18 -0.12 26.87
CA TYR A 761 -19.28 -1.00 26.49
C TYR A 761 -19.22 -2.39 27.14
N SER A 762 -18.05 -2.85 27.62
CA SER A 762 -17.94 -4.13 28.32
C SER A 762 -18.65 -4.14 29.68
N ALA A 763 -19.07 -2.97 30.17
CA ALA A 763 -19.91 -2.85 31.37
C ALA A 763 -21.37 -3.28 31.14
N CYS A 764 -21.78 -3.55 29.91
CA CYS A 764 -23.14 -4.03 29.61
C CYS A 764 -23.44 -5.39 30.27
N ARG A 765 -24.71 -5.81 30.22
CA ARG A 765 -25.14 -7.11 30.78
C ARG A 765 -24.36 -8.27 30.12
N PRO A 766 -23.86 -9.28 30.86
CA PRO A 766 -23.01 -10.35 30.31
C PRO A 766 -23.57 -11.06 29.06
N ARG A 767 -24.90 -11.28 29.01
CA ARG A 767 -25.58 -11.88 27.85
C ARG A 767 -25.40 -11.10 26.55
N LEU A 768 -25.21 -9.78 26.62
CA LEU A 768 -24.97 -8.94 25.45
C LEU A 768 -23.54 -9.11 24.89
N LEU A 769 -22.58 -9.61 25.68
CA LEU A 769 -21.21 -9.86 25.22
C LEU A 769 -21.06 -11.23 24.53
N THR A 770 -21.99 -12.15 24.72
CA THR A 770 -21.96 -13.50 24.11
C THR A 770 -21.71 -13.48 22.60
N PRO A 771 -22.37 -12.62 21.78
CA PRO A 771 -22.08 -12.54 20.36
C PRO A 771 -20.62 -12.20 20.04
N LEU A 772 -19.97 -11.35 20.82
CA LEU A 772 -18.56 -10.98 20.61
C LEU A 772 -17.61 -12.13 20.99
N ILE A 773 -17.93 -12.88 22.05
CA ILE A 773 -17.20 -14.09 22.43
C ILE A 773 -17.31 -15.14 21.32
N THR A 774 -18.51 -15.35 20.77
CA THR A 774 -18.71 -16.30 19.66
C THR A 774 -17.95 -15.90 18.40
N LEU A 775 -17.75 -14.60 18.15
CA LEU A 775 -16.94 -14.10 17.04
C LEU A 775 -15.46 -14.43 17.22
N GLN A 776 -14.90 -14.18 18.41
CA GLN A 776 -13.52 -14.59 18.71
C GLN A 776 -13.37 -16.11 18.50
N ASN A 777 -14.26 -16.91 19.08
CA ASN A 777 -14.20 -18.37 18.97
C ASN A 777 -14.25 -18.83 17.51
N SER A 778 -15.14 -18.25 16.71
CA SER A 778 -15.25 -18.55 15.28
C SER A 778 -13.99 -18.19 14.52
N ALA A 779 -13.40 -17.01 14.79
CA ALA A 779 -12.16 -16.58 14.15
C ALA A 779 -10.99 -17.50 14.49
N LEU A 780 -10.86 -17.92 15.75
CA LEU A 780 -9.83 -18.87 16.16
C LEU A 780 -10.02 -20.24 15.51
N ARG A 781 -11.26 -20.76 15.44
CA ARG A 781 -11.54 -22.04 14.75
C ARG A 781 -11.11 -21.99 13.28
N ILE A 782 -11.45 -20.90 12.59
CA ILE A 782 -11.11 -20.69 11.18
C ILE A 782 -9.59 -20.62 11.00
N ALA A 783 -8.92 -19.79 11.80
CA ALA A 783 -7.46 -19.63 11.73
C ALA A 783 -6.72 -20.95 11.97
N LEU A 784 -7.18 -21.74 12.94
CA LEU A 784 -6.60 -23.02 13.34
C LEU A 784 -7.03 -24.21 12.46
N GLY A 785 -8.07 -24.05 11.63
CA GLY A 785 -8.71 -25.16 10.91
C GLY A 785 -9.45 -26.16 11.82
N ALA A 786 -9.79 -25.76 13.05
CA ALA A 786 -10.46 -26.61 14.04
C ALA A 786 -11.93 -26.86 13.70
N PHE A 787 -12.50 -27.97 14.18
CA PHE A 787 -13.92 -28.25 14.01
C PHE A 787 -14.79 -27.35 14.89
N ARG A 788 -16.09 -27.26 14.58
CA ARG A 788 -17.07 -26.54 15.41
C ARG A 788 -17.23 -27.14 16.80
N THR A 789 -16.99 -28.45 16.93
CA THR A 789 -17.08 -29.20 18.18
C THR A 789 -15.86 -29.02 19.09
N SER A 790 -14.72 -28.52 18.60
CA SER A 790 -13.50 -28.43 19.41
C SER A 790 -13.68 -27.58 20.68
N PRO A 791 -13.06 -27.93 21.83
CA PRO A 791 -13.28 -27.21 23.07
C PRO A 791 -12.73 -25.79 22.98
N VAL A 792 -13.53 -24.80 23.36
CA VAL A 792 -13.17 -23.37 23.21
C VAL A 792 -11.91 -23.02 24.01
N ILE A 793 -11.78 -23.60 25.21
CA ILE A 793 -10.63 -23.38 26.10
C ILE A 793 -9.32 -23.86 25.42
N SER A 794 -9.37 -24.99 24.71
CA SER A 794 -8.22 -25.49 23.94
C SER A 794 -7.87 -24.59 22.76
N LEU A 795 -8.87 -23.94 22.12
CA LEU A 795 -8.62 -22.97 21.05
C LEU A 795 -7.83 -21.76 21.54
N TYR A 796 -8.18 -21.23 22.72
CA TYR A 796 -7.45 -20.11 23.33
C TYR A 796 -5.98 -20.48 23.58
N SER A 797 -5.75 -21.66 24.16
CA SER A 797 -4.41 -22.17 24.50
C SER A 797 -3.55 -22.37 23.25
N ILE A 798 -4.05 -23.06 22.22
CA ILE A 798 -3.28 -23.34 21.01
C ILE A 798 -3.05 -22.09 20.14
N ALA A 799 -4.02 -21.16 20.09
CA ALA A 799 -3.87 -19.89 19.37
C ALA A 799 -2.98 -18.87 20.11
N LYS A 800 -2.70 -19.10 21.41
CA LYS A 800 -2.11 -18.13 22.33
C LYS A 800 -2.89 -16.82 22.38
N GLU A 801 -4.22 -16.93 22.46
CA GLU A 801 -5.13 -15.80 22.58
C GLU A 801 -6.02 -16.01 23.81
N PRO A 802 -5.98 -15.11 24.82
CA PRO A 802 -6.79 -15.27 26.01
C PRO A 802 -8.28 -15.09 25.70
N PRO A 803 -9.17 -15.61 26.57
CA PRO A 803 -10.61 -15.34 26.48
C PRO A 803 -10.89 -13.83 26.36
N LEU A 804 -11.86 -13.44 25.54
CA LEU A 804 -12.19 -12.03 25.30
C LEU A 804 -12.51 -11.25 26.58
N LEU A 805 -13.16 -11.88 27.55
CA LEU A 805 -13.46 -11.23 28.83
C LEU A 805 -12.20 -10.91 29.63
N PHE A 806 -11.20 -11.79 29.61
CA PHE A 806 -9.91 -11.53 30.28
C PHE A 806 -9.19 -10.36 29.61
N ARG A 807 -9.25 -10.28 28.28
CA ARG A 807 -8.76 -9.14 27.50
C ARG A 807 -9.42 -7.83 27.95
N PHE A 808 -10.74 -7.80 28.13
CA PHE A 808 -11.46 -6.61 28.58
C PHE A 808 -11.06 -6.17 29.99
N LYS A 809 -10.90 -7.10 30.94
CA LYS A 809 -10.39 -6.82 32.29
C LYS A 809 -9.00 -6.17 32.25
N TYR A 810 -8.09 -6.73 31.45
CA TYR A 810 -6.76 -6.15 31.25
C TYR A 810 -6.81 -4.74 30.68
N LEU A 811 -7.68 -4.47 29.69
CA LEU A 811 -7.84 -3.14 29.11
C LEU A 811 -8.38 -2.13 30.12
N GLN A 812 -9.31 -2.55 30.99
CA GLN A 812 -9.88 -1.70 32.03
C GLN A 812 -8.86 -1.35 33.12
N LEU A 813 -8.11 -2.34 33.64
CA LEU A 813 -7.02 -2.10 34.60
C LEU A 813 -5.91 -1.23 33.98
N SER A 814 -5.57 -1.48 32.71
CA SER A 814 -4.61 -0.66 31.95
C SER A 814 -5.09 0.77 31.75
N PHE A 815 -6.40 0.99 31.60
CA PHE A 815 -7.00 2.32 31.51
C PHE A 815 -6.86 3.05 32.84
N ALA A 816 -7.23 2.42 33.96
CA ALA A 816 -7.07 2.98 35.30
C ALA A 816 -5.60 3.37 35.58
N ALA A 817 -4.64 2.51 35.23
CA ALA A 817 -3.22 2.81 35.39
C ALA A 817 -2.76 4.00 34.55
N ASN A 818 -3.25 4.15 33.32
CA ASN A 818 -2.91 5.31 32.49
C ASN A 818 -3.55 6.60 32.99
N THR A 819 -4.80 6.55 33.46
CA THR A 819 -5.50 7.71 34.00
C THR A 819 -4.82 8.20 35.28
N SER A 820 -4.36 7.28 36.13
CA SER A 820 -3.62 7.59 37.36
C SER A 820 -2.29 8.29 37.13
N ARG A 821 -1.71 8.19 35.92
CA ARG A 821 -0.51 8.96 35.57
C ARG A 821 -0.75 10.45 35.54
N ASN A 822 -1.98 10.92 35.39
CA ASN A 822 -2.27 12.35 35.36
C ASN A 822 -3.26 12.68 36.48
N PRO A 823 -2.77 13.14 37.65
CA PRO A 823 -3.63 13.52 38.77
C PRO A 823 -4.68 14.57 38.41
N SER A 824 -4.39 15.47 37.46
CA SER A 824 -5.33 16.48 36.98
C SER A 824 -6.42 15.94 36.04
N ASN A 825 -6.42 14.64 35.72
CA ASN A 825 -7.43 14.07 34.82
C ASN A 825 -8.81 14.04 35.50
N PRO A 826 -9.84 14.71 34.94
CA PRO A 826 -11.16 14.80 35.56
C PRO A 826 -11.88 13.45 35.66
N VAL A 827 -11.43 12.41 34.95
CA VAL A 827 -11.97 11.05 35.04
C VAL A 827 -11.44 10.33 36.28
N LEU A 828 -10.27 10.69 36.81
CA LEU A 828 -9.61 9.98 37.91
C LEU A 828 -10.50 9.91 39.16
N GLN A 829 -11.19 11.00 39.49
CA GLN A 829 -12.15 11.08 40.60
C GLN A 829 -13.32 10.10 40.47
N HIS A 830 -13.59 9.55 39.28
CA HIS A 830 -14.65 8.56 39.06
C HIS A 830 -14.11 7.12 39.01
N VAL A 831 -12.79 6.95 38.88
CA VAL A 831 -12.13 5.64 38.81
C VAL A 831 -11.95 5.03 40.19
N PHE A 832 -11.61 5.83 41.21
CA PHE A 832 -11.30 5.35 42.57
C PHE A 832 -12.19 5.96 43.67
N THR A 833 -13.46 6.25 43.38
CA THR A 833 -14.36 6.91 44.35
C THR A 833 -15.33 5.96 45.05
N ASP A 834 -15.42 6.12 46.37
CA ASP A 834 -16.41 5.45 47.21
C ASP A 834 -17.82 6.02 47.04
N ARG A 835 -17.95 7.28 46.58
CA ARG A 835 -19.25 7.93 46.38
C ARG A 835 -20.11 7.14 45.39
N LEU A 836 -19.53 6.68 44.30
CA LEU A 836 -20.25 5.88 43.30
C LEU A 836 -20.61 4.49 43.83
N THR A 837 -19.79 3.94 44.73
CA THR A 837 -20.07 2.67 45.40
C THR A 837 -21.31 2.77 46.27
N ILE A 838 -21.38 3.80 47.12
CA ILE A 838 -22.56 4.06 47.98
C ILE A 838 -23.83 4.26 47.14
N LEU A 839 -23.74 5.00 46.04
CA LEU A 839 -24.88 5.20 45.14
C LEU A 839 -25.33 3.91 44.43
N PHE A 840 -24.36 3.05 44.07
CA PHE A 840 -24.64 1.75 43.46
C PHE A 840 -25.28 0.77 44.44
N ASP A 841 -24.85 0.75 45.70
CA ASP A 841 -25.44 -0.14 46.72
C ASP A 841 -26.93 0.15 46.95
N ARG A 842 -27.36 1.40 46.80
CA ARG A 842 -28.78 1.79 46.82
C ARG A 842 -29.55 1.34 45.58
N LYS A 843 -28.86 1.02 44.46
CA LYS A 843 -29.46 0.70 43.16
C LYS A 843 -28.70 -0.43 42.44
N ARG A 844 -28.59 -1.60 43.07
CA ARG A 844 -27.82 -2.76 42.54
C ARG A 844 -28.29 -3.32 41.20
N HIS A 845 -29.50 -2.97 40.75
CA HIS A 845 -30.01 -3.34 39.43
C HIS A 845 -29.36 -2.55 38.26
N LEU A 846 -28.60 -1.50 38.55
CA LEU A 846 -27.87 -0.71 37.57
C LEU A 846 -26.56 -1.39 37.14
N ILE A 847 -25.88 -0.82 36.15
CA ILE A 847 -24.54 -1.26 35.75
C ILE A 847 -23.53 -0.85 36.84
N PRO A 848 -22.67 -1.76 37.33
CA PRO A 848 -21.65 -1.41 38.32
C PRO A 848 -20.70 -0.33 37.78
N PRO A 849 -20.44 0.75 38.55
CA PRO A 849 -19.48 1.76 38.16
C PRO A 849 -18.07 1.16 38.01
N ILE A 850 -17.20 1.86 37.28
CA ILE A 850 -15.84 1.39 37.00
C ILE A 850 -15.03 1.13 38.27
N SER A 851 -15.25 1.88 39.36
CA SER A 851 -14.58 1.68 40.66
C SER A 851 -14.82 0.28 41.22
N ILE A 852 -16.08 -0.16 41.25
CA ILE A 852 -16.45 -1.51 41.73
C ILE A 852 -15.93 -2.59 40.78
N ARG A 853 -16.07 -2.40 39.46
CA ARG A 853 -15.61 -3.38 38.47
C ARG A 853 -14.10 -3.60 38.54
N LEU A 854 -13.31 -2.55 38.77
CA LEU A 854 -11.86 -2.65 38.95
C LEU A 854 -11.51 -3.50 40.18
N GLN A 855 -12.18 -3.29 41.31
CA GLN A 855 -11.96 -4.10 42.51
C GLN A 855 -12.31 -5.58 42.26
N GLN A 856 -13.45 -5.85 41.61
CA GLN A 856 -13.84 -7.21 41.23
C GLN A 856 -12.82 -7.87 40.29
N ASP A 857 -12.28 -7.13 39.33
CA ASP A 857 -11.27 -7.62 38.40
C ASP A 857 -9.95 -7.92 39.09
N LEU A 858 -9.49 -7.08 40.03
CA LEU A 858 -8.30 -7.34 40.85
C LEU A 858 -8.45 -8.62 41.66
N VAL A 859 -9.58 -8.78 42.36
CA VAL A 859 -9.89 -10.01 43.13
C VAL A 859 -9.93 -11.22 42.22
N THR A 860 -10.57 -11.13 41.05
CA THR A 860 -10.64 -12.25 40.10
C THR A 860 -9.26 -12.69 39.60
N LEU A 861 -8.34 -11.74 39.44
CA LEU A 861 -6.99 -11.98 38.96
C LEU A 861 -6.00 -12.34 40.09
N GLY A 862 -6.43 -12.34 41.35
CA GLY A 862 -5.56 -12.58 42.50
C GLY A 862 -4.56 -11.45 42.75
N VAL A 863 -4.88 -10.22 42.35
CA VAL A 863 -4.05 -9.04 42.61
C VAL A 863 -4.55 -8.39 43.91
N PRO A 864 -3.72 -8.29 44.96
CA PRO A 864 -4.19 -7.90 46.30
C PRO A 864 -4.68 -6.45 46.37
N SER A 865 -4.00 -5.53 45.67
CA SER A 865 -4.37 -4.13 45.64
C SER A 865 -3.91 -3.46 44.33
N PHE A 866 -4.52 -2.32 44.00
CA PHE A 866 -4.12 -1.55 42.83
C PHE A 866 -2.76 -0.85 43.10
N PRO A 867 -1.73 -1.01 42.25
CA PRO A 867 -0.42 -0.38 42.47
C PRO A 867 -0.52 1.14 42.45
N ALA A 868 0.19 1.81 43.36
CA ALA A 868 0.30 3.27 43.35
C ALA A 868 1.14 3.71 42.14
N ILE A 869 0.53 4.50 41.25
CA ILE A 869 1.13 4.87 39.96
C ILE A 869 1.90 6.17 40.10
N LEU A 870 3.14 6.17 39.63
CA LEU A 870 3.98 7.37 39.55
C LEU A 870 3.35 8.40 38.58
N PRO A 871 2.97 9.60 39.05
CA PRO A 871 2.35 10.61 38.21
C PRO A 871 3.33 11.22 37.20
N TYR A 872 2.76 11.82 36.17
CA TYR A 872 3.43 12.48 35.05
C TYR A 872 3.05 13.97 35.08
N GLU A 873 3.74 14.74 35.90
CA GLU A 873 3.45 16.17 36.12
C GLU A 873 4.58 17.12 35.67
N PHE A 874 5.52 16.64 34.86
CA PHE A 874 6.75 17.40 34.61
C PHE A 874 6.70 18.22 33.32
N ALA A 875 7.08 19.49 33.44
CA ALA A 875 7.50 20.30 32.31
C ALA A 875 8.88 19.80 31.87
N THR A 876 8.92 18.90 30.88
CA THR A 876 10.19 18.39 30.34
C THR A 876 11.16 19.56 30.09
N PRO A 877 12.38 19.55 30.67
CA PRO A 877 13.37 20.54 30.32
C PRO A 877 13.53 20.50 28.80
N PRO A 878 13.54 21.66 28.13
CA PRO A 878 13.57 21.65 26.69
C PRO A 878 14.76 20.81 26.16
N PRO A 879 14.59 19.96 25.14
CA PRO A 879 15.55 18.87 24.85
C PRO A 879 17.00 19.29 24.57
N TRP A 880 17.25 20.58 24.37
CA TRP A 880 18.57 21.18 24.14
C TRP A 880 19.22 21.78 25.39
N LEU A 881 18.54 21.76 26.54
CA LEU A 881 19.12 22.02 27.85
C LEU A 881 19.52 20.71 28.54
N ILE A 882 19.12 19.57 27.97
CA ILE A 882 19.56 18.25 28.40
C ILE A 882 20.95 18.02 27.77
N PRO A 883 22.00 17.80 28.56
CA PRO A 883 23.32 17.44 28.04
C PRO A 883 23.22 16.22 27.11
N ALA A 884 23.96 16.22 26.00
CA ALA A 884 23.94 15.09 25.08
C ALA A 884 24.55 13.85 25.75
N LEU A 885 23.73 12.86 26.10
CA LEU A 885 24.21 11.62 26.70
C LEU A 885 25.04 10.81 25.69
N ARG A 886 26.35 10.80 25.92
CA ARG A 886 27.29 9.85 25.32
C ARG A 886 27.81 8.96 26.46
N PRO A 887 27.12 7.85 26.76
CA PRO A 887 27.59 6.95 27.80
C PRO A 887 28.92 6.34 27.33
N ASP A 888 29.88 6.27 28.23
CA ASP A 888 31.12 5.56 27.97
C ASP A 888 30.81 4.06 27.90
N THR A 889 31.11 3.47 26.75
CA THR A 889 30.82 2.07 26.43
C THR A 889 32.08 1.34 25.95
N THR A 890 33.25 1.91 26.23
CA THR A 890 34.58 1.32 25.93
C THR A 890 34.68 -0.14 26.34
N LEU A 891 34.18 -0.49 27.53
CA LEU A 891 34.18 -1.86 28.04
C LEU A 891 33.29 -2.85 27.26
N LEU A 892 32.40 -2.40 26.36
CA LEU A 892 31.66 -3.32 25.46
C LEU A 892 32.55 -3.96 24.39
N GLN A 893 33.73 -3.41 24.13
CA GLN A 893 34.70 -3.97 23.18
C GLN A 893 35.33 -5.29 23.69
N PHE A 894 35.12 -5.62 24.96
CA PHE A 894 35.65 -6.79 25.65
C PHE A 894 34.51 -7.74 26.06
N PRO A 895 34.11 -8.71 25.20
CA PRO A 895 33.01 -9.62 25.51
C PRO A 895 33.36 -10.54 26.68
N LYS A 896 32.50 -10.59 27.71
CA LYS A 896 32.68 -11.44 28.90
C LYS A 896 32.91 -12.92 28.61
N THR A 897 32.42 -13.43 27.47
CA THR A 897 32.59 -14.85 27.10
C THR A 897 34.02 -15.20 26.73
N ASN A 898 34.79 -14.23 26.22
CA ASN A 898 36.09 -14.48 25.61
C ASN A 898 37.22 -13.63 26.22
N THR A 899 36.91 -12.70 27.13
CA THR A 899 37.89 -11.83 27.78
C THR A 899 38.03 -12.19 29.27
N PRO A 900 39.26 -12.45 29.77
CA PRO A 900 39.50 -12.66 31.20
C PRO A 900 39.08 -11.45 32.05
N ALA A 901 38.53 -11.71 33.24
CA ALA A 901 38.07 -10.64 34.15
C ALA A 901 39.19 -9.65 34.53
N SER A 902 40.43 -10.13 34.68
CA SER A 902 41.60 -9.29 34.95
C SER A 902 41.87 -8.25 33.86
N ALA A 903 41.63 -8.58 32.59
CA ALA A 903 41.80 -7.63 31.49
C ALA A 903 40.73 -6.52 31.52
N ILE A 904 39.48 -6.87 31.86
CA ILE A 904 38.38 -5.90 32.04
C ILE A 904 38.65 -4.98 33.24
N GLN A 905 39.20 -5.54 34.33
CA GLN A 905 39.61 -4.77 35.51
C GLN A 905 40.73 -3.78 35.18
N THR A 906 41.74 -4.21 34.42
CA THR A 906 42.84 -3.33 33.96
C THR A 906 42.31 -2.18 33.11
N GLU A 907 41.42 -2.46 32.16
CA GLU A 907 40.84 -1.41 31.31
C GLU A 907 39.96 -0.45 32.11
N PHE A 908 39.17 -0.96 33.06
CA PHE A 908 38.41 -0.11 33.98
C PHE A 908 39.33 0.73 34.86
N HIS A 909 40.47 0.19 35.31
CA HIS A 909 41.47 0.96 36.05
C HIS A 909 42.04 2.10 35.19
N THR A 910 42.29 1.87 33.89
CA THR A 910 42.67 2.94 32.94
C THR A 910 41.61 4.05 32.86
N LEU A 911 40.32 3.70 32.86
CA LEU A 911 39.23 4.67 32.92
C LEU A 911 39.20 5.44 34.26
N GLN A 912 39.47 4.76 35.37
CA GLN A 912 39.56 5.40 36.69
C GLN A 912 40.73 6.41 36.75
N VAL A 913 41.88 6.07 36.18
CA VAL A 913 43.03 6.97 36.08
C VAL A 913 42.72 8.18 35.19
N THR A 914 42.04 7.96 34.06
CA THR A 914 41.61 9.02 33.12
C THR A 914 40.57 9.96 33.74
N CYS A 915 39.83 9.49 34.74
CA CYS A 915 38.83 10.26 35.50
C CYS A 915 39.23 10.43 36.98
N SER A 916 40.54 10.56 37.26
CA SER A 916 41.10 10.65 38.61
C SER A 916 40.59 11.85 39.43
N ASP A 917 40.07 12.89 38.78
CA ASP A 917 39.46 14.07 39.40
C ASP A 917 37.94 13.93 39.64
N SER A 918 37.36 12.77 39.35
CA SER A 918 35.92 12.51 39.39
C SER A 918 35.56 11.54 40.51
N THR A 919 34.46 11.81 41.21
CA THR A 919 33.92 10.87 42.22
C THR A 919 33.08 9.78 41.56
N PHE A 920 33.39 8.52 41.83
CA PHE A 920 32.68 7.36 41.27
C PHE A 920 31.51 6.93 42.15
N LEU A 921 30.33 6.80 41.56
CA LEU A 921 29.14 6.18 42.14
C LEU A 921 28.78 4.95 41.30
N TYR A 922 28.40 3.87 41.96
CA TYR A 922 28.00 2.61 41.37
C TYR A 922 26.53 2.36 41.68
N THR A 923 25.78 1.91 40.69
CA THR A 923 24.34 1.68 40.81
C THR A 923 23.98 0.31 40.29
N ASP A 924 23.08 -0.37 40.99
CA ASP A 924 22.55 -1.67 40.58
C ASP A 924 21.11 -1.85 41.09
N ALA A 925 20.39 -2.79 40.47
CA ALA A 925 19.10 -3.27 40.98
C ALA A 925 18.95 -4.79 40.84
N SER A 926 18.43 -5.40 41.91
CA SER A 926 18.19 -6.84 41.99
C SER A 926 16.74 -7.14 42.30
N LYS A 927 16.22 -8.26 41.79
CA LYS A 927 14.84 -8.70 42.03
C LYS A 927 14.82 -10.03 42.77
N SER A 928 14.06 -10.07 43.86
CA SER A 928 13.85 -11.26 44.67
C SER A 928 12.97 -12.29 43.99
N VAL A 929 13.01 -13.51 44.52
CA VAL A 929 12.08 -14.59 44.12
C VAL A 929 10.62 -14.22 44.43
N THR A 930 10.38 -13.46 45.50
CA THR A 930 9.05 -12.95 45.89
C THR A 930 8.59 -11.76 45.06
N GLY A 931 9.43 -11.26 44.14
CA GLY A 931 9.11 -10.22 43.17
C GLY A 931 9.47 -8.80 43.59
N VAL A 932 9.94 -8.59 44.82
CA VAL A 932 10.41 -7.30 45.35
C VAL A 932 11.70 -6.89 44.65
N VAL A 933 11.87 -5.61 44.35
CA VAL A 933 13.08 -5.09 43.70
C VAL A 933 13.86 -4.26 44.70
N GLY A 934 15.09 -4.65 44.97
CA GLY A 934 16.07 -3.83 45.68
C GLY A 934 16.89 -3.02 44.69
N SER A 935 17.22 -1.79 45.03
CA SER A 935 18.05 -0.91 44.22
C SER A 935 19.04 -0.19 45.13
N ALA A 936 20.28 -0.03 44.67
CA ALA A 936 21.32 0.56 45.48
C ALA A 936 22.16 1.60 44.73
N VAL A 937 22.69 2.55 45.50
CA VAL A 937 23.75 3.46 45.09
C VAL A 937 24.88 3.38 46.10
N VAL A 938 26.09 3.10 45.61
CA VAL A 938 27.30 2.93 46.42
C VAL A 938 28.39 3.87 45.91
N GLY A 939 29.11 4.52 46.81
CA GLY A 939 30.26 5.36 46.50
C GLY A 939 31.03 5.77 47.76
N PRO A 940 32.03 6.66 47.64
CA PRO A 940 32.81 7.12 48.77
C PRO A 940 31.93 7.75 49.86
N SER A 941 31.84 7.12 51.04
CA SER A 941 30.95 7.51 52.15
C SER A 941 29.45 7.60 51.79
N VAL A 942 29.03 6.97 50.69
CA VAL A 942 27.65 6.96 50.21
C VAL A 942 27.19 5.51 50.07
N ARG A 943 26.17 5.15 50.85
CA ARG A 943 25.44 3.90 50.70
C ARG A 943 23.95 4.20 50.84
N ARG A 944 23.18 3.96 49.78
CA ARG A 944 21.73 4.18 49.75
C ARG A 944 21.06 2.94 49.21
N LEU A 945 20.16 2.39 50.02
CA LEU A 945 19.35 1.22 49.71
C LEU A 945 17.91 1.69 49.47
N LEU A 946 17.30 1.22 48.41
CA LEU A 946 15.92 1.48 48.03
C LEU A 946 15.18 0.16 47.89
N ARG A 947 13.99 0.08 48.46
CA ARG A 947 13.11 -1.08 48.32
C ARG A 947 11.88 -0.69 47.51
N LEU A 948 11.70 -1.31 46.36
CA LEU A 948 10.59 -1.08 45.45
C LEU A 948 9.55 -2.21 45.59
N PRO A 949 8.26 -1.95 45.30
CA PRO A 949 7.21 -2.92 45.53
C PRO A 949 7.25 -4.01 44.45
N SER A 950 6.61 -5.15 44.72
CA SER A 950 6.64 -6.32 43.81
C SER A 950 6.27 -6.08 42.33
N PRO A 951 5.40 -5.09 41.97
CA PRO A 951 5.11 -4.79 40.57
C PRO A 951 6.31 -4.21 39.81
N ALA A 952 7.31 -3.65 40.50
CA ALA A 952 8.45 -3.00 39.87
C ALA A 952 9.28 -4.00 39.06
N SER A 953 9.73 -3.56 37.88
CA SER A 953 10.71 -4.30 37.09
C SER A 953 12.14 -3.98 37.55
N VAL A 954 13.10 -4.88 37.26
CA VAL A 954 14.53 -4.61 37.48
C VAL A 954 14.93 -3.32 36.77
N PHE A 955 14.49 -3.13 35.52
CA PHE A 955 14.69 -1.90 34.76
C PHE A 955 14.18 -0.64 35.48
N THR A 956 13.03 -0.71 36.16
CA THR A 956 12.55 0.39 37.00
C THR A 956 13.46 0.62 38.20
N GLY A 957 13.93 -0.45 38.86
CA GLY A 957 14.93 -0.38 39.92
C GLY A 957 16.21 0.31 39.45
N GLU A 958 16.75 -0.08 38.31
CA GLU A 958 17.94 0.55 37.69
C GLU A 958 17.76 2.06 37.47
N LEU A 959 16.60 2.46 36.94
CA LEU A 959 16.30 3.88 36.75
C LEU A 959 16.16 4.63 38.07
N TYR A 960 15.61 4.01 39.11
CA TYR A 960 15.59 4.60 40.46
C TYR A 960 16.99 4.73 41.05
N ALA A 961 17.86 3.74 40.84
CA ALA A 961 19.26 3.77 41.25
C ALA A 961 19.99 4.96 40.61
N LEU A 962 19.86 5.11 39.29
CA LEU A 962 20.44 6.24 38.53
C LEU A 962 19.85 7.58 38.97
N LEU A 963 18.53 7.66 39.19
CA LEU A 963 17.87 8.87 39.69
C LEU A 963 18.39 9.26 41.07
N GLN A 964 18.56 8.29 41.98
CA GLN A 964 19.11 8.56 43.31
C GLN A 964 20.59 8.94 43.24
N ALA A 965 21.39 8.32 42.39
CA ALA A 965 22.77 8.75 42.17
C ALA A 965 22.84 10.22 41.73
N CYS A 966 22.02 10.62 40.76
CA CYS A 966 21.91 12.03 40.37
C CYS A 966 21.45 12.94 41.52
N LYS A 967 20.48 12.52 42.34
CA LYS A 967 20.02 13.30 43.50
C LYS A 967 21.11 13.46 44.56
N ILE A 968 21.85 12.39 44.88
CA ILE A 968 22.95 12.44 45.86
C ILE A 968 24.02 13.44 45.42
N ILE A 969 24.37 13.44 44.13
CA ILE A 969 25.34 14.38 43.54
C ILE A 969 24.94 15.85 43.79
N THR A 970 23.64 16.18 43.88
CA THR A 970 23.23 17.56 44.18
C THR A 970 23.76 18.05 45.52
N THR A 971 23.89 17.16 46.51
CA THR A 971 24.36 17.46 47.89
C THR A 971 25.87 17.34 48.10
N MET A 972 26.60 16.69 47.18
CA MET A 972 28.05 16.50 47.30
C MET A 972 28.84 17.74 46.89
N SER A 973 30.06 17.92 47.42
CA SER A 973 30.89 19.12 47.20
C SER A 973 31.74 19.07 45.92
N ALA A 974 32.03 17.89 45.36
CA ALA A 974 32.85 17.76 44.16
C ALA A 974 32.19 18.35 42.90
N SER A 975 33.00 18.62 41.86
CA SER A 975 32.54 19.21 40.59
C SER A 975 32.39 18.19 39.45
N LYS A 976 33.05 17.03 39.53
CA LYS A 976 33.03 15.98 38.50
C LYS A 976 32.66 14.63 39.09
N TYR A 977 31.77 13.90 38.41
CA TYR A 977 31.23 12.62 38.88
C TYR A 977 31.12 11.61 37.75
N CYS A 978 31.35 10.34 38.08
CA CYS A 978 31.17 9.19 37.21
C CYS A 978 30.11 8.27 37.81
N ILE A 979 29.03 7.99 37.07
CA ILE A 979 28.00 7.02 37.47
C ILE A 979 28.22 5.74 36.64
N CYS A 980 28.59 4.67 37.32
CA CYS A 980 28.81 3.34 36.76
C CYS A 980 27.56 2.46 36.95
N THR A 981 27.06 1.87 35.86
CA THR A 981 25.93 0.93 35.87
C THR A 981 26.19 -0.21 34.89
N ASP A 982 25.73 -1.41 35.20
CA ASP A 982 25.75 -2.56 34.30
C ASP A 982 24.47 -2.67 33.43
N SER A 983 23.53 -1.74 33.60
CA SER A 983 22.29 -1.73 32.85
C SER A 983 22.41 -0.94 31.54
N LEU A 984 22.91 -1.62 30.50
CA LEU A 984 22.94 -1.07 29.14
C LEU A 984 21.54 -0.66 28.65
N THR A 985 20.49 -1.34 29.13
CA THR A 985 19.09 -1.02 28.81
C THR A 985 18.67 0.35 29.35
N SER A 986 19.04 0.68 30.60
CA SER A 986 18.79 1.98 31.21
C SER A 986 19.55 3.10 30.49
N LEU A 987 20.84 2.90 30.20
CA LEU A 987 21.64 3.87 29.43
C LEU A 987 21.10 4.08 28.01
N SER A 988 20.67 3.01 27.34
CA SER A 988 20.04 3.10 26.02
C SER A 988 18.71 3.83 26.07
N ALA A 989 17.91 3.64 27.12
CA ALA A 989 16.66 4.36 27.29
C ALA A 989 16.86 5.86 27.55
N LEU A 990 17.91 6.23 28.31
CA LEU A 990 18.31 7.62 28.53
C LEU A 990 18.85 8.33 27.28
N ARG A 991 19.23 7.60 26.21
CA ARG A 991 19.54 8.23 24.91
C ARG A 991 18.29 8.80 24.22
N ASN A 992 17.10 8.31 24.55
CA ASN A 992 15.85 8.80 23.97
C ASN A 992 15.31 10.01 24.75
N ILE A 993 15.71 11.20 24.31
CA ILE A 993 15.24 12.50 24.85
C ILE A 993 13.72 12.74 24.71
N TYR A 994 13.00 11.90 23.97
CA TYR A 994 11.53 11.96 23.81
C TYR A 994 10.81 10.82 24.55
N SER A 995 11.45 10.22 25.56
CA SER A 995 10.84 9.17 26.37
C SER A 995 9.50 9.62 26.98
N THR A 996 8.60 8.69 27.26
CA THR A 996 7.36 8.97 28.03
C THR A 996 7.40 8.32 29.41
N ASN A 997 8.57 7.78 29.79
CA ASN A 997 8.78 7.20 31.10
C ASN A 997 9.04 8.33 32.12
N PRO A 998 8.25 8.42 33.21
CA PRO A 998 8.40 9.46 34.22
C PRO A 998 9.78 9.48 34.92
N LEU A 999 10.42 8.33 35.14
CA LEU A 999 11.72 8.26 35.80
C LEU A 999 12.84 8.83 34.92
N ILE A 1000 12.83 8.50 33.63
CA ILE A 1000 13.77 9.07 32.66
C ILE A 1000 13.63 10.59 32.61
N MET A 1001 12.41 11.10 32.68
CA MET A 1001 12.16 12.54 32.72
C MET A 1001 12.67 13.19 34.01
N GLN A 1002 12.51 12.54 35.15
CA GLN A 1002 13.09 13.03 36.42
C GLN A 1002 14.62 13.00 36.39
N ILE A 1003 15.24 11.97 35.80
CA ILE A 1003 16.69 11.91 35.63
C ILE A 1003 17.17 13.08 34.76
N PHE A 1004 16.52 13.36 33.64
CA PHE A 1004 16.87 14.51 32.80
C PHE A 1004 16.70 15.84 33.54
N GLU A 1005 15.67 15.99 34.35
CA GLU A 1005 15.44 17.19 35.14
C GLU A 1005 16.57 17.43 36.15
N VAL A 1006 16.86 16.44 36.99
CA VAL A 1006 17.95 16.53 37.99
C VAL A 1006 19.29 16.72 37.30
N TRP A 1007 19.54 16.03 36.19
CA TRP A 1007 20.78 16.17 35.45
C TRP A 1007 20.95 17.56 34.81
N THR A 1008 19.88 18.15 34.28
CA THR A 1008 19.92 19.55 33.83
C THR A 1008 20.20 20.51 34.99
N MET A 1009 19.64 20.27 36.19
CA MET A 1009 19.96 21.07 37.38
C MET A 1009 21.45 20.97 37.75
N LEU A 1010 22.01 19.77 37.76
CA LEU A 1010 23.44 19.54 38.03
C LEU A 1010 24.34 20.26 37.02
N SER A 1011 24.00 20.20 35.74
CA SER A 1011 24.75 20.90 34.70
C SER A 1011 24.68 22.43 34.88
N ASN A 1012 23.53 22.96 35.32
CA ASN A 1012 23.37 24.39 35.59
C ASN A 1012 24.13 24.83 36.86
N SER A 1013 24.32 23.93 37.83
CA SER A 1013 25.12 24.19 39.04
C SER A 1013 26.63 23.97 38.84
N GLY A 1014 27.10 23.82 37.59
CA GLY A 1014 28.51 23.61 37.27
C GLY A 1014 29.05 22.20 37.57
N LYS A 1015 28.18 21.23 37.88
CA LYS A 1015 28.57 19.84 38.13
C LYS A 1015 28.52 19.01 36.84
N THR A 1016 29.59 18.30 36.53
CA THR A 1016 29.69 17.44 35.35
C THR A 1016 29.47 15.97 35.74
N VAL A 1017 28.53 15.31 35.07
CA VAL A 1017 28.21 13.89 35.30
C VAL A 1017 28.48 13.08 34.03
N ARG A 1018 29.31 12.04 34.13
CA ARG A 1018 29.60 11.07 33.07
C ARG A 1018 28.98 9.72 33.43
N PHE A 1019 28.20 9.13 32.51
CA PHE A 1019 27.66 7.79 32.68
C PHE A 1019 28.59 6.77 32.01
N ILE A 1020 28.93 5.69 32.72
CA ILE A 1020 29.86 4.65 32.29
C ILE A 1020 29.15 3.29 32.40
N PHE A 1021 29.17 2.52 31.32
CA PHE A 1021 28.73 1.13 31.34
C PHE A 1021 29.83 0.24 31.92
N VAL A 1022 29.49 -0.60 32.91
CA VAL A 1022 30.41 -1.60 33.49
C VAL A 1022 29.85 -3.02 33.32
N PRO A 1023 30.61 -4.01 32.83
CA PRO A 1023 30.10 -5.37 32.71
C PRO A 1023 29.94 -6.02 34.09
N SER A 1024 28.74 -6.54 34.41
CA SER A 1024 28.47 -7.26 35.68
C SER A 1024 29.38 -8.48 35.95
N HIS A 1025 29.61 -8.84 37.22
CA HIS A 1025 30.39 -10.03 37.64
C HIS A 1025 31.80 -10.11 37.05
N THR A 1026 32.48 -8.96 36.95
CA THR A 1026 33.86 -8.88 36.45
C THR A 1026 34.87 -8.54 37.55
N GLY A 1027 34.44 -8.49 38.81
CA GLY A 1027 35.32 -8.20 39.95
C GLY A 1027 35.69 -6.72 40.11
N ILE A 1028 34.95 -5.81 39.46
CA ILE A 1028 35.04 -4.38 39.72
C ILE A 1028 34.43 -4.11 41.10
N SER A 1029 35.27 -3.88 42.11
CA SER A 1029 34.89 -3.80 43.53
C SER A 1029 33.64 -2.93 43.80
N GLY A 1030 33.56 -1.73 43.21
CA GLY A 1030 32.40 -0.84 43.38
C GLY A 1030 31.10 -1.38 42.77
N ASN A 1031 31.18 -2.11 41.65
CA ASN A 1031 30.01 -2.73 41.01
C ASN A 1031 29.54 -3.97 41.79
N GLU A 1032 30.48 -4.80 42.27
CA GLU A 1032 30.14 -5.96 43.11
C GLU A 1032 29.57 -5.54 44.47
N GLU A 1033 29.99 -4.40 45.02
CA GLU A 1033 29.37 -3.82 46.21
C GLU A 1033 27.97 -3.27 45.91
N ALA A 1034 27.75 -2.63 44.75
CA ALA A 1034 26.42 -2.19 44.34
C ALA A 1034 25.46 -3.38 44.16
N ASP A 1035 25.89 -4.49 43.55
CA ASP A 1035 25.11 -5.72 43.40
C ASP A 1035 24.77 -6.37 44.76
N ARG A 1036 25.75 -6.45 45.68
CA ARG A 1036 25.48 -6.91 47.05
C ARG A 1036 24.50 -6.00 47.79
N ALA A 1037 24.68 -4.69 47.70
CA ALA A 1037 23.79 -3.71 48.31
C ALA A 1037 22.37 -3.77 47.72
N ALA A 1038 22.22 -3.97 46.41
CA ALA A 1038 20.91 -4.11 45.77
C ALA A 1038 20.19 -5.40 46.21
N LYS A 1039 20.92 -6.50 46.42
CA LYS A 1039 20.38 -7.74 47.01
C LYS A 1039 19.99 -7.56 48.47
N GLU A 1040 20.80 -6.88 49.27
CA GLU A 1040 20.47 -6.54 50.66
C GLU A 1040 19.23 -5.65 50.78
N ALA A 1041 19.06 -4.68 49.87
CA ALA A 1041 17.94 -3.75 49.86
C ALA A 1041 16.56 -4.43 49.72
N VAL A 1042 16.52 -5.68 49.21
CA VAL A 1042 15.29 -6.48 49.12
C VAL A 1042 14.73 -6.83 50.50
N GLU A 1043 15.61 -7.12 51.46
CA GLU A 1043 15.28 -7.72 52.76
C GLU A 1043 15.52 -6.76 53.93
N SER A 1044 16.36 -5.74 53.74
CA SER A 1044 16.71 -4.78 54.79
C SER A 1044 15.57 -3.83 55.16
N GLU A 1045 15.23 -3.78 56.45
CA GLU A 1045 14.30 -2.77 57.01
C GLU A 1045 14.86 -1.34 56.98
N SER A 1046 16.19 -1.20 56.83
CA SER A 1046 16.86 0.10 56.72
C SER A 1046 16.77 0.72 55.32
N ALA A 1047 16.27 -0.02 54.33
CA ALA A 1047 16.12 0.46 52.97
C ALA A 1047 14.93 1.43 52.84
N ALA A 1048 15.11 2.52 52.10
CA ALA A 1048 14.05 3.49 51.89
C ALA A 1048 12.95 2.90 50.98
N GLU A 1049 11.71 2.85 51.49
CA GLU A 1049 10.58 2.32 50.72
C GLU A 1049 10.13 3.28 49.61
N ILE A 1050 10.06 2.75 48.39
CA ILE A 1050 9.46 3.41 47.24
C ILE A 1050 8.09 2.78 47.02
N LEU A 1051 7.03 3.59 47.04
CA LEU A 1051 5.66 3.09 46.87
C LEU A 1051 5.14 3.22 45.43
N LEU A 1052 5.72 4.15 44.65
CA LEU A 1052 5.21 4.51 43.33
C LEU A 1052 5.91 3.72 42.22
N VAL A 1053 5.13 3.18 41.28
CA VAL A 1053 5.66 2.49 40.10
C VAL A 1053 5.18 3.13 38.79
N PRO A 1054 5.97 3.09 37.72
CA PRO A 1054 5.51 3.51 36.40
C PRO A 1054 4.30 2.67 35.93
N ALA A 1055 3.34 3.28 35.25
CA ALA A 1055 2.18 2.56 34.70
C ALA A 1055 2.49 1.32 33.82
N PRO A 1056 3.59 1.27 33.04
CA PRO A 1056 3.99 0.05 32.34
C PRO A 1056 4.21 -1.16 33.25
N ASP A 1057 4.77 -0.96 34.45
CA ASP A 1057 5.03 -2.03 35.42
C ASP A 1057 3.71 -2.58 35.97
N ALA A 1058 2.77 -1.70 36.34
CA ALA A 1058 1.42 -2.11 36.73
C ALA A 1058 0.69 -2.89 35.62
N LYS A 1059 0.82 -2.48 34.34
CA LYS A 1059 0.27 -3.25 33.21
C LYS A 1059 0.94 -4.62 33.06
N SER A 1060 2.24 -4.70 33.29
CA SER A 1060 2.96 -5.98 33.26
C SER A 1060 2.43 -6.92 34.34
N LEU A 1061 2.25 -6.42 35.57
CA LEU A 1061 1.61 -7.16 36.68
C LEU A 1061 0.23 -7.67 36.28
N PHE A 1062 -0.66 -6.80 35.76
CA PHE A 1062 -2.00 -7.22 35.36
C PHE A 1062 -1.98 -8.29 34.25
N LYS A 1063 -1.03 -8.20 33.34
CA LYS A 1063 -0.84 -9.21 32.28
C LYS A 1063 -0.36 -10.53 32.84
N GLN A 1064 0.60 -10.52 33.77
CA GLN A 1064 1.11 -11.72 34.44
C GLN A 1064 0.02 -12.39 35.27
N ALA A 1065 -0.72 -11.62 36.08
CA ALA A 1065 -1.85 -12.12 36.87
C ALA A 1065 -2.95 -12.73 35.98
N LEU A 1066 -3.26 -12.10 34.84
CA LEU A 1066 -4.18 -12.65 33.85
C LEU A 1066 -3.68 -13.98 33.27
N ILE A 1067 -2.40 -14.07 32.91
CA ILE A 1067 -1.81 -15.31 32.39
C ILE A 1067 -1.84 -16.40 33.46
N GLN A 1068 -1.53 -16.07 34.71
CA GLN A 1068 -1.56 -17.02 35.82
C GLN A 1068 -2.98 -17.52 36.09
N LYS A 1069 -3.97 -16.62 36.15
CA LYS A 1069 -5.37 -17.01 36.29
C LYS A 1069 -5.82 -17.88 35.11
N TRP A 1070 -5.44 -17.52 33.89
CA TRP A 1070 -5.72 -18.33 32.70
C TRP A 1070 -5.03 -19.71 32.75
N GLN A 1071 -3.81 -19.78 33.27
CA GLN A 1071 -3.08 -21.04 33.49
C GLN A 1071 -3.78 -21.92 34.53
N THR A 1072 -4.30 -21.35 35.63
CA THR A 1072 -5.11 -22.08 36.62
C THR A 1072 -6.38 -22.66 35.99
N ASP A 1073 -7.09 -21.86 35.19
CA ASP A 1073 -8.30 -22.31 34.48
C ASP A 1073 -7.97 -23.38 33.42
N TRP A 1074 -6.80 -23.29 32.77
CA TRP A 1074 -6.31 -24.27 31.81
C TRP A 1074 -5.94 -25.60 32.47
N THR A 1075 -5.28 -25.55 33.62
CA THR A 1075 -4.82 -26.74 34.36
C THR A 1075 -5.98 -27.52 34.95
N SER A 1076 -7.07 -26.83 35.33
CA SER A 1076 -8.28 -27.44 35.90
C SER A 1076 -9.25 -28.03 34.87
N THR A 1077 -9.03 -27.82 33.57
CA THR A 1077 -9.91 -28.33 32.51
C THR A 1077 -9.29 -29.53 31.81
N PRO A 1078 -9.80 -30.77 31.99
CA PRO A 1078 -9.25 -31.95 31.33
C PRO A 1078 -9.59 -31.92 29.84
N THR A 1079 -8.60 -31.65 28.98
CA THR A 1079 -8.74 -31.74 27.51
C THR A 1079 -7.55 -32.50 26.92
N ALA A 1080 -7.72 -33.15 25.78
CA ALA A 1080 -6.64 -33.88 25.10
C ALA A 1080 -5.41 -32.97 24.84
N LEU A 1081 -5.63 -31.70 24.52
CA LEU A 1081 -4.56 -30.73 24.33
C LEU A 1081 -3.80 -30.42 25.63
N GLN A 1082 -4.45 -30.46 26.80
CA GLN A 1082 -3.80 -30.12 28.08
C GLN A 1082 -2.70 -31.15 28.44
N GLN A 1083 -2.90 -32.43 28.09
CA GLN A 1083 -1.90 -33.49 28.33
C GLN A 1083 -0.59 -33.25 27.56
N ILE A 1084 -0.68 -32.68 26.35
CA ILE A 1084 0.48 -32.40 25.48
C ILE A 1084 0.97 -30.95 25.57
N LYS A 1085 0.18 -30.06 26.17
CA LYS A 1085 0.46 -28.63 26.34
C LYS A 1085 0.00 -28.20 27.73
N PRO A 1086 0.76 -28.51 28.80
CA PRO A 1086 0.38 -28.18 30.16
C PRO A 1086 0.37 -26.66 30.39
N GLU A 1087 1.22 -25.90 29.70
CA GLU A 1087 1.30 -24.45 29.84
C GLU A 1087 0.63 -23.69 28.69
N VAL A 1088 -0.13 -22.63 28.98
CA VAL A 1088 -0.80 -21.79 27.98
C VAL A 1088 0.18 -21.08 27.02
N ASN A 1089 1.39 -20.72 27.49
CA ASN A 1089 2.36 -19.97 26.69
C ASN A 1089 3.36 -20.83 25.88
N CYS A 1090 3.48 -22.13 26.19
CA CYS A 1090 4.38 -23.06 25.49
C CYS A 1090 4.17 -23.05 23.96
N ILE A 1091 5.25 -23.13 23.18
CA ILE A 1091 5.21 -23.13 21.71
C ILE A 1091 5.18 -24.58 21.22
N LEU A 1092 4.20 -24.92 20.39
CA LEU A 1092 4.20 -26.19 19.67
C LEU A 1092 4.62 -25.93 18.21
N PRO A 1093 5.55 -26.73 17.64
CA PRO A 1093 5.98 -26.57 16.27
C PRO A 1093 4.82 -26.80 15.29
N LEU A 1094 4.88 -26.11 14.14
CA LEU A 1094 3.92 -26.22 13.04
C LEU A 1094 4.67 -26.60 11.75
N PRO A 1095 4.14 -27.54 10.94
CA PRO A 1095 4.70 -27.86 9.63
C PRO A 1095 4.55 -26.68 8.65
N PRO A 1096 5.34 -26.64 7.57
CA PRO A 1096 5.30 -25.53 6.60
C PRO A 1096 3.96 -25.47 5.85
N ASP A 1097 3.38 -26.62 5.51
CA ASP A 1097 2.18 -26.71 4.68
C ASP A 1097 0.87 -26.57 5.47
N ARG A 1098 -0.09 -25.82 4.92
CA ARG A 1098 -1.38 -25.53 5.57
C ARG A 1098 -2.17 -26.80 5.86
N ARG A 1099 -2.22 -27.75 4.92
CA ARG A 1099 -2.91 -29.04 5.10
C ARG A 1099 -2.44 -29.75 6.37
N ASP A 1100 -1.13 -29.87 6.52
CA ASP A 1100 -0.53 -30.59 7.63
C ASP A 1100 -0.69 -29.84 8.95
N GLN A 1101 -0.65 -28.49 8.91
CA GLN A 1101 -0.98 -27.67 10.09
C GLN A 1101 -2.40 -27.94 10.58
N VAL A 1102 -3.38 -28.02 9.68
CA VAL A 1102 -4.78 -28.27 10.02
C VAL A 1102 -4.96 -29.69 10.58
N VAL A 1103 -4.34 -30.69 9.95
CA VAL A 1103 -4.39 -32.09 10.43
C VAL A 1103 -3.78 -32.20 11.82
N LEU A 1104 -2.57 -31.67 12.01
CA LEU A 1104 -1.86 -31.71 13.28
C LEU A 1104 -2.62 -30.97 14.38
N THR A 1105 -3.20 -29.80 14.09
CA THR A 1105 -4.02 -29.08 15.07
C THR A 1105 -5.26 -29.88 15.47
N ARG A 1106 -5.94 -30.56 14.54
CA ARG A 1106 -7.11 -31.41 14.85
C ARG A 1106 -6.75 -32.62 15.71
N LEU A 1107 -5.62 -33.25 15.42
CA LEU A 1107 -5.06 -34.34 16.24
C LEU A 1107 -4.75 -33.87 17.65
N ARG A 1108 -4.03 -32.75 17.80
CA ARG A 1108 -3.70 -32.14 19.09
C ARG A 1108 -4.93 -31.75 19.92
N LEU A 1109 -6.00 -31.33 19.25
CA LEU A 1109 -7.26 -31.00 19.91
C LEU A 1109 -8.08 -32.25 20.30
N GLY A 1110 -7.72 -33.45 19.81
CA GLY A 1110 -8.49 -34.68 20.00
C GLY A 1110 -9.78 -34.75 19.19
N HIS A 1111 -9.95 -33.85 18.21
CA HIS A 1111 -11.18 -33.73 17.42
C HIS A 1111 -10.88 -33.99 15.94
N THR A 1112 -11.07 -35.24 15.52
CA THR A 1112 -10.87 -35.74 14.15
C THR A 1112 -12.20 -36.17 13.54
N ARG A 1113 -12.23 -36.41 12.21
CA ARG A 1113 -13.42 -37.00 11.57
C ARG A 1113 -13.74 -38.40 12.09
N LEU A 1114 -12.73 -39.16 12.52
CA LEU A 1114 -12.93 -40.50 13.10
C LEU A 1114 -13.60 -40.41 14.47
N THR A 1115 -13.10 -39.54 15.36
CA THR A 1115 -13.59 -39.42 16.74
C THR A 1115 -14.91 -38.66 16.86
N HIS A 1116 -15.16 -37.70 15.97
CA HIS A 1116 -16.31 -36.78 16.06
C HIS A 1116 -17.18 -36.78 14.79
N GLY A 1117 -16.95 -37.70 13.87
CA GLY A 1117 -17.73 -37.84 12.63
C GLY A 1117 -19.21 -38.00 12.89
N TYR A 1118 -19.57 -38.78 13.93
CA TYR A 1118 -20.96 -38.99 14.31
C TYR A 1118 -21.68 -37.70 14.73
N LEU A 1119 -21.01 -36.80 15.46
CA LEU A 1119 -21.55 -35.48 15.82
C LEU A 1119 -21.65 -34.54 14.61
N LEU A 1120 -20.70 -34.63 13.68
CA LEU A 1120 -20.68 -33.80 12.48
C LEU A 1120 -21.75 -34.23 11.47
N ASN A 1121 -21.99 -35.53 11.36
CA ASN A 1121 -22.94 -36.15 10.43
C ASN A 1121 -24.32 -36.40 11.06
N ARG A 1122 -24.47 -36.16 12.38
CA ARG A 1122 -25.67 -36.47 13.18
C ARG A 1122 -26.08 -37.95 13.11
N THR A 1123 -25.09 -38.84 13.12
CA THR A 1123 -25.29 -40.30 13.18
C THR A 1123 -25.03 -40.84 14.58
N SER A 1124 -25.43 -42.08 14.85
CA SER A 1124 -25.09 -42.78 16.09
C SER A 1124 -23.56 -42.82 16.28
N PRO A 1125 -23.05 -42.69 17.52
CA PRO A 1125 -21.64 -42.89 17.80
C PRO A 1125 -21.22 -44.29 17.36
N ALA A 1126 -20.03 -44.40 16.76
CA ALA A 1126 -19.47 -45.70 16.44
C ALA A 1126 -19.28 -46.47 17.76
N THR A 1127 -19.92 -47.63 17.87
CA THR A 1127 -19.65 -48.58 18.95
C THR A 1127 -18.23 -49.09 18.76
N CYS A 1128 -17.40 -48.87 19.77
CA CYS A 1128 -16.02 -49.37 19.79
C CYS A 1128 -16.02 -50.90 19.86
#